data_AF-A0A3D1Q845-F1
#
_entry.id   AF-A0A3D1Q845-F1
#
_cell.length_a   1.000
_cell.length_b   1.000
_cell.length_c   1.000
_cell.angle_alpha   90.00
_cell.angle_beta   90.00
_cell.angle_gamma   90.00
#
_symmetry.space_group_name_H-M   'P 1'
#
loop_
_entity.id
_entity.type
_entity.pdbx_description
1 polymer ?
#
loop_
_entity_poly.entity_id
_entity_poly.type
_entity_poly.pdbx_seq_one_letter_code
_entity_poly.pdbx_strand_id
1 'polypeptide(L)'
;MRLIKTGLTPVETRDCDRLENYAWRYNIRGRGWLEPFTLGEESLREEMNLYRQALVNPLQSLAQKVQAESSWSQIARAWFEWLEEMQIPQGLETWVEELISQGRFELASENSQIWNVCVEVLDQIAEVLGGEDTDLKEFRQVLEAGLACSDLGFIPSTVDQVLVGTATRSINQRSQIMFVVGANDGMLPRGSLSEGIFSLDEKEILQSHGVEVGLSNDLLSIEEDFLIYAALSQAEEAVQFSYSLADSEGKALRPSLLIDRLKQIYPGLTVKVETMDAAQAEDHYLLSAGSSYKYLVESLRQALDGKTVSLRWKAVYDWYKTQPDWQFQMTRLEEALLFGNLPGKVDKAQCRRLYAASSQGSVSRLELYAACPFAHFVRYGLRPLERKTYEVEAPDVGDLFHQAILDFAVEMRAKQLDWKALSADHCHDLMDEVMERLLPRHGEGVFMSTHRYRYLGQRLKRIGQRAAWTLIRHLQSGDFNPLGYEMRFGPGGTFPAVAVELADGETLLLEGRIDRVDVYKHGKDAYVRIIDYKSGPRDLDMNDVYYGLSLQLIIYLMAVLQGLHNPDGMIRPGGIFYFHIDDPLIEADRDVVEEIEKKLAARLRLRGLALEDAEVVRAMDRDIRGYSQVVPVGMSGEGGFYSNSALLTLDQFEIILQHVQHLVKDMSQGIMSGDIAIAPYKKGNKKACSHCRYHAVCHFDSLFAANRYRQLAAVDRDQLMERIYSDSERRGSS
;
A
#
# COMPACT_ATOMS: atom_id res chain seq x y z
N MET A 1 19.66 -1.05 9.69
CA MET A 1 19.11 -1.62 8.44
C MET A 1 19.91 -1.28 7.20
N ARG A 2 20.31 -0.02 6.93
CA ARG A 2 21.18 0.24 5.75
C ARG A 2 22.51 -0.53 5.82
N LEU A 3 23.15 -0.55 6.99
CA LEU A 3 24.40 -1.29 7.22
C LEU A 3 24.28 -2.78 6.87
N ILE A 4 23.33 -3.51 7.45
CA ILE A 4 23.15 -4.95 7.19
C ILE A 4 22.80 -5.24 5.71
N LYS A 5 22.12 -4.29 5.04
CA LYS A 5 21.76 -4.39 3.62
C LYS A 5 22.91 -4.12 2.66
N THR A 6 24.09 -3.72 3.15
CA THR A 6 25.29 -3.72 2.30
C THR A 6 25.69 -5.14 1.93
N GLY A 7 25.34 -6.16 2.73
CA GLY A 7 25.80 -7.54 2.53
C GLY A 7 27.22 -7.80 3.06
N LEU A 8 27.84 -6.80 3.70
CA LEU A 8 29.18 -6.90 4.29
C LEU A 8 29.14 -7.19 5.81
N THR A 9 27.99 -7.59 6.34
CA THR A 9 27.87 -7.95 7.76
C THR A 9 27.77 -9.47 7.93
N PRO A 10 28.07 -10.02 9.12
CA PRO A 10 27.94 -11.47 9.40
C PRO A 10 26.52 -12.04 9.28
N VAL A 11 25.50 -11.19 9.06
CA VAL A 11 24.10 -11.62 8.94
C VAL A 11 23.73 -11.73 7.47
N GLU A 12 23.27 -12.92 7.06
CA GLU A 12 22.83 -13.19 5.69
C GLU A 12 21.59 -12.35 5.29
N THR A 13 21.43 -12.13 3.98
CA THR A 13 20.33 -11.32 3.43
C THR A 13 18.95 -11.81 3.86
N ARG A 14 18.74 -13.14 3.89
CA ARG A 14 17.45 -13.73 4.30
C ARG A 14 17.12 -13.41 5.76
N ASP A 15 18.12 -13.47 6.64
CA ASP A 15 17.93 -13.22 8.07
C ASP A 15 17.81 -11.72 8.36
N CYS A 16 18.47 -10.89 7.57
CA CYS A 16 18.24 -9.45 7.54
C CYS A 16 16.77 -9.11 7.28
N ASP A 17 16.14 -9.73 6.27
CA ASP A 17 14.73 -9.48 5.95
C ASP A 17 13.79 -9.94 7.09
N ARG A 18 14.13 -11.04 7.76
CA ARG A 18 13.38 -11.54 8.93
C ARG A 18 13.51 -10.58 10.12
N LEU A 19 14.71 -10.12 10.41
CA LEU A 19 14.99 -9.14 11.45
C LEU A 19 14.33 -7.79 11.16
N GLU A 20 14.33 -7.35 9.89
CA GLU A 20 13.63 -6.14 9.47
C GLU A 20 12.12 -6.28 9.67
N ASN A 21 11.51 -7.40 9.24
CA ASN A 21 10.09 -7.65 9.46
C ASN A 21 9.74 -7.72 10.96
N TYR A 22 10.59 -8.30 11.78
CA TYR A 22 10.43 -8.33 13.24
C TYR A 22 10.51 -6.90 13.83
N ALA A 23 11.49 -6.11 13.41
CA ALA A 23 11.63 -4.72 13.84
C ALA A 23 10.45 -3.85 13.43
N TRP A 24 9.88 -4.04 12.24
CA TRP A 24 8.65 -3.36 11.82
C TRP A 24 7.44 -3.79 12.66
N ARG A 25 7.29 -5.09 12.90
CA ARG A 25 6.17 -5.66 13.66
C ARG A 25 6.12 -5.15 15.10
N TYR A 26 7.26 -4.89 15.73
CA TYR A 26 7.34 -4.40 17.12
C TYR A 26 7.86 -2.96 17.23
N ASN A 27 7.96 -2.25 16.11
CA ASN A 27 8.43 -0.87 16.01
C ASN A 27 9.74 -0.59 16.77
N ILE A 28 10.72 -1.47 16.59
CA ILE A 28 12.03 -1.40 17.24
C ILE A 28 12.82 -0.26 16.63
N ARG A 29 13.05 0.80 17.41
CA ARG A 29 13.78 2.01 16.99
C ARG A 29 14.73 2.51 18.08
N GLY A 30 15.81 3.16 17.67
CA GLY A 30 16.76 3.82 18.58
C GLY A 30 17.23 2.89 19.71
N ARG A 31 16.94 3.27 20.97
CA ARG A 31 17.32 2.50 22.16
C ARG A 31 16.73 1.09 22.22
N GLY A 32 15.62 0.81 21.53
CA GLY A 32 15.05 -0.54 21.47
C GLY A 32 15.97 -1.58 20.82
N TRP A 33 16.98 -1.15 20.06
CA TRP A 33 18.03 -2.05 19.54
C TRP A 33 19.07 -2.42 20.60
N LEU A 34 19.26 -1.57 21.62
CA LEU A 34 20.26 -1.76 22.67
C LEU A 34 19.78 -2.75 23.74
N GLU A 35 18.48 -2.93 23.87
CA GLU A 35 17.85 -3.84 24.82
C GLU A 35 17.48 -5.18 24.17
N PRO A 36 17.44 -6.29 24.93
CA PRO A 36 16.93 -7.56 24.43
C PRO A 36 15.46 -7.45 24.02
N PHE A 37 15.09 -8.08 22.90
CA PHE A 37 13.70 -8.11 22.47
C PHE A 37 12.85 -8.97 23.41
N THR A 38 11.67 -8.46 23.77
CA THR A 38 10.75 -9.07 24.75
C THR A 38 9.40 -9.52 24.16
N LEU A 39 9.10 -9.14 22.92
CA LEU A 39 7.79 -9.37 22.29
C LEU A 39 7.84 -10.49 21.24
N GLY A 40 6.70 -11.15 21.03
CA GLY A 40 6.57 -12.23 20.05
C GLY A 40 6.88 -13.63 20.57
N GLU A 41 6.78 -14.61 19.66
CA GLU A 41 7.03 -16.02 19.95
C GLU A 41 8.46 -16.26 20.44
N GLU A 42 8.62 -17.10 21.47
CA GLU A 42 9.90 -17.34 22.14
C GLU A 42 11.02 -17.76 21.18
N SER A 43 10.75 -18.76 20.34
CA SER A 43 11.69 -19.32 19.37
C SER A 43 12.24 -18.25 18.41
N LEU A 44 11.33 -17.48 17.80
CA LEU A 44 11.68 -16.39 16.89
C LEU A 44 12.39 -15.26 17.65
N ARG A 45 11.95 -14.93 18.86
CA ARG A 45 12.51 -13.85 19.67
C ARG A 45 13.96 -14.12 20.09
N GLU A 46 14.27 -15.36 20.47
CA GLU A 46 15.64 -15.79 20.78
C GLU A 46 16.54 -15.65 19.55
N GLU A 47 16.09 -16.16 18.40
CA GLU A 47 16.82 -16.08 17.13
C GLU A 47 17.05 -14.63 16.68
N MET A 48 16.02 -13.78 16.74
CA MET A 48 16.16 -12.35 16.41
C MET A 48 17.10 -11.61 17.37
N ASN A 49 17.16 -12.02 18.64
CA ASN A 49 18.14 -11.48 19.58
C ASN A 49 19.59 -11.89 19.25
N LEU A 50 19.82 -13.08 18.68
CA LEU A 50 21.14 -13.47 18.19
C LEU A 50 21.60 -12.55 17.06
N TYR A 51 20.76 -12.32 16.05
CA TYR A 51 21.08 -11.38 14.96
C TYR A 51 21.22 -9.94 15.45
N ARG A 52 20.37 -9.52 16.40
CA ARG A 52 20.50 -8.22 17.07
C ARG A 52 21.86 -8.08 17.72
N GLN A 53 22.31 -9.08 18.49
CA GLN A 53 23.62 -9.04 19.16
C GLN A 53 24.77 -8.99 18.16
N ALA A 54 24.72 -9.80 17.10
CA ALA A 54 25.73 -9.79 16.04
C ALA A 54 25.90 -8.42 15.37
N LEU A 55 24.83 -7.62 15.29
CA LEU A 55 24.86 -6.29 14.69
C LEU A 55 25.14 -5.17 15.69
N VAL A 56 24.52 -5.25 16.87
CA VAL A 56 24.52 -4.17 17.85
C VAL A 56 25.79 -4.19 18.70
N ASN A 57 26.33 -5.36 19.03
CA ASN A 57 27.53 -5.43 19.87
C ASN A 57 28.75 -4.76 19.20
N PRO A 58 29.07 -5.02 17.91
CA PRO A 58 30.18 -4.33 17.24
C PRO A 58 29.95 -2.82 17.15
N LEU A 59 28.72 -2.39 16.88
CA LEU A 59 28.37 -0.96 16.83
C LEU A 59 28.45 -0.27 18.20
N GLN A 60 28.09 -0.97 19.28
CA GLN A 60 28.25 -0.47 20.64
C GLN A 60 29.73 -0.37 21.01
N SER A 61 30.55 -1.35 20.63
CA SER A 61 32.01 -1.30 20.80
C SER A 61 32.60 -0.08 20.10
N LEU A 62 32.27 0.13 18.83
CA LEU A 62 32.69 1.32 18.08
C LEU A 62 32.21 2.61 18.74
N ALA A 63 30.93 2.69 19.12
CA ALA A 63 30.37 3.87 19.76
C ALA A 63 31.07 4.21 21.09
N GLN A 64 31.45 3.20 21.87
CA GLN A 64 32.20 3.37 23.12
C GLN A 64 33.62 3.87 22.86
N LYS A 65 34.35 3.26 21.91
CA LYS A 65 35.69 3.71 21.51
C LYS A 65 35.64 5.18 21.06
N VAL A 66 34.73 5.53 20.16
CA VAL A 66 34.60 6.88 19.60
C VAL A 66 34.13 7.92 20.62
N GLN A 67 33.36 7.53 21.65
CA GLN A 67 32.96 8.46 22.72
C GLN A 67 34.02 8.65 23.81
N ALA A 68 34.91 7.68 23.98
CA ALA A 68 36.00 7.75 24.95
C ALA A 68 37.17 8.61 24.45
N GLU A 69 37.35 8.65 23.12
CA GLU A 69 38.43 9.36 22.47
C GLU A 69 37.95 10.72 21.96
N SER A 70 38.78 11.75 22.10
CA SER A 70 38.49 13.09 21.60
C SER A 70 39.28 13.44 20.34
N SER A 71 40.40 12.75 20.07
CA SER A 71 41.28 13.10 18.94
C SER A 71 40.81 12.50 17.61
N TRP A 72 40.98 13.27 16.52
CA TRP A 72 40.76 12.82 15.14
C TRP A 72 41.45 11.49 14.83
N SER A 73 42.72 11.33 15.25
CA SER A 73 43.53 10.14 14.97
C SER A 73 42.96 8.89 15.65
N GLN A 74 42.48 9.04 16.89
CA GLN A 74 41.93 7.96 17.68
C GLN A 74 40.56 7.53 17.14
N ILE A 75 39.72 8.48 16.72
CA ILE A 75 38.44 8.20 16.08
C ILE A 75 38.64 7.50 14.72
N ALA A 76 39.57 7.98 13.88
CA ALA A 76 39.90 7.34 12.61
C ALA A 76 40.38 5.91 12.80
N ARG A 77 41.28 5.69 13.78
CA ARG A 77 41.74 4.37 14.17
C ARG A 77 40.60 3.46 14.64
N ALA A 78 39.68 3.97 15.47
CA ALA A 78 38.55 3.18 15.93
C ALA A 78 37.65 2.71 14.79
N TRP A 79 37.46 3.52 13.74
CA TRP A 79 36.75 3.13 12.53
C TRP A 79 37.51 2.07 11.72
N PHE A 80 38.81 2.25 11.51
CA PHE A 80 39.65 1.27 10.83
C PHE A 80 39.60 -0.10 11.52
N GLU A 81 39.84 -0.13 12.85
CA GLU A 81 39.78 -1.36 13.65
C GLU A 81 38.40 -2.01 13.57
N TRP A 82 37.31 -1.22 13.59
CA TRP A 82 35.96 -1.76 13.46
C TRP A 82 35.69 -2.40 12.08
N LEU A 83 36.20 -1.81 11.00
CA LEU A 83 36.09 -2.40 9.66
C LEU A 83 36.84 -3.74 9.55
N GLU A 84 38.00 -3.85 10.19
CA GLU A 84 38.75 -5.11 10.29
C GLU A 84 38.04 -6.15 11.18
N GLU A 85 37.54 -5.74 12.35
CA GLU A 85 36.78 -6.60 13.27
C GLU A 85 35.54 -7.19 12.60
N MET A 86 34.90 -6.43 11.71
CA MET A 86 33.75 -6.85 10.90
C MET A 86 34.11 -7.71 9.67
N GLN A 87 35.40 -7.95 9.42
CA GLN A 87 35.92 -8.70 8.26
C GLN A 87 35.50 -8.11 6.91
N ILE A 88 35.36 -6.79 6.84
CA ILE A 88 34.98 -6.09 5.59
C ILE A 88 35.99 -6.33 4.45
N PRO A 89 37.32 -6.30 4.69
CA PRO A 89 38.30 -6.56 3.62
C PRO A 89 38.12 -7.94 2.98
N GLN A 90 37.95 -8.99 3.79
CA GLN A 90 37.77 -10.36 3.31
C GLN A 90 36.44 -10.51 2.55
N GLY A 91 35.39 -9.81 3.00
CA GLY A 91 34.12 -9.75 2.28
C GLY A 91 34.26 -9.14 0.89
N LEU A 92 35.00 -8.02 0.78
CA LEU A 92 35.27 -7.38 -0.51
C LEU A 92 36.14 -8.26 -1.42
N GLU A 93 37.17 -8.93 -0.90
CA GLU A 93 37.99 -9.88 -1.66
C GLU A 93 37.15 -11.00 -2.26
N THR A 94 36.25 -11.60 -1.45
CA THR A 94 35.34 -12.65 -1.91
C THR A 94 34.41 -12.15 -3.03
N TRP A 95 33.89 -10.93 -2.91
CA TRP A 95 33.08 -10.31 -3.96
C TRP A 95 33.85 -10.07 -5.25
N VAL A 96 35.11 -9.63 -5.15
CA VAL A 96 35.98 -9.42 -6.31
C VAL A 96 36.23 -10.75 -7.02
N GLU A 97 36.52 -11.83 -6.30
CA GLU A 97 36.69 -13.18 -6.86
C GLU A 97 35.42 -13.66 -7.57
N GLU A 98 34.24 -13.42 -6.97
CA GLU A 98 32.96 -13.76 -7.58
C GLU A 98 32.75 -12.99 -8.90
N LEU A 99 33.01 -11.69 -8.93
CA LEU A 99 32.91 -10.85 -10.14
C LEU A 99 33.86 -11.33 -11.24
N ILE A 100 35.08 -11.70 -10.89
CA ILE A 100 36.06 -12.28 -11.83
C ILE A 100 35.54 -13.59 -12.42
N SER A 101 34.98 -14.48 -11.58
CA SER A 101 34.42 -15.75 -12.03
C SER A 101 33.23 -15.58 -13.00
N GLN A 102 32.49 -14.47 -12.87
CA GLN A 102 31.40 -14.08 -13.75
C GLN A 102 31.86 -13.33 -15.01
N GLY A 103 33.16 -13.13 -15.19
CA GLY A 103 33.74 -12.37 -16.31
C GLY A 103 33.51 -10.85 -16.23
N ARG A 104 33.15 -10.32 -15.07
CA ARG A 104 32.88 -8.90 -14.82
C ARG A 104 34.14 -8.18 -14.30
N PHE A 105 35.19 -8.17 -15.12
CA PHE A 105 36.52 -7.68 -14.73
C PHE A 105 36.56 -6.19 -14.38
N GLU A 106 35.76 -5.36 -15.05
CA GLU A 106 35.69 -3.91 -14.78
C GLU A 106 35.17 -3.64 -13.36
N LEU A 107 34.03 -4.25 -13.01
CA LEU A 107 33.46 -4.15 -11.66
C LEU A 107 34.41 -4.75 -10.61
N ALA A 108 35.10 -5.84 -10.91
CA ALA A 108 36.09 -6.42 -10.02
C ALA A 108 37.24 -5.43 -9.73
N SER A 109 37.75 -4.76 -10.77
CA SER A 109 38.79 -3.74 -10.65
C SER A 109 38.34 -2.55 -9.80
N GLU A 110 37.11 -2.05 -10.01
CA GLU A 110 36.54 -0.98 -9.18
C GLU A 110 36.43 -1.39 -7.71
N ASN A 111 35.85 -2.56 -7.43
CA ASN A 111 35.61 -3.03 -6.07
C ASN A 111 36.92 -3.31 -5.31
N SER A 112 37.97 -3.76 -6.00
CA SER A 112 39.30 -3.98 -5.41
C SER A 112 39.96 -2.70 -4.85
N GLN A 113 39.55 -1.53 -5.34
CA GLN A 113 40.12 -0.23 -4.93
C GLN A 113 39.39 0.38 -3.73
N ILE A 114 38.15 -0.03 -3.43
CA ILE A 114 37.30 0.58 -2.41
C ILE A 114 37.96 0.56 -1.03
N TRP A 115 38.59 -0.57 -0.66
CA TRP A 115 39.26 -0.68 0.63
C TRP A 115 40.39 0.35 0.75
N ASN A 116 41.24 0.46 -0.27
CA ASN A 116 42.37 1.38 -0.26
C ASN A 116 41.92 2.83 -0.17
N VAL A 117 40.85 3.21 -0.90
CA VAL A 117 40.28 4.56 -0.82
C VAL A 117 39.77 4.86 0.59
N CYS A 118 39.03 3.94 1.21
CA CYS A 118 38.52 4.12 2.57
C CYS A 118 39.66 4.29 3.58
N VAL A 119 40.72 3.49 3.48
CA VAL A 119 41.89 3.56 4.36
C VAL A 119 42.65 4.86 4.13
N GLU A 120 42.88 5.26 2.87
CA GLU A 120 43.59 6.49 2.52
C GLU A 120 42.88 7.73 3.06
N VAL A 121 41.55 7.80 2.98
CA VAL A 121 40.78 8.90 3.56
C VAL A 121 40.94 8.95 5.09
N LEU A 122 40.92 7.80 5.77
CA LEU A 122 41.13 7.74 7.23
C LEU A 122 42.56 8.14 7.62
N ASP A 123 43.56 7.70 6.86
CA ASP A 123 44.96 8.06 7.05
C ASP A 123 45.19 9.55 6.85
N GLN A 124 44.64 10.16 5.80
CA GLN A 124 44.73 11.59 5.55
C GLN A 124 44.08 12.42 6.68
N ILE A 125 42.93 11.98 7.20
CA ILE A 125 42.29 12.62 8.35
C ILE A 125 43.21 12.56 9.57
N ALA A 126 43.80 11.39 9.86
CA ALA A 126 44.69 11.21 10.99
C ALA A 126 46.01 11.98 10.84
N GLU A 127 46.56 12.09 9.63
CA GLU A 127 47.81 12.81 9.36
C GLU A 127 47.65 14.32 9.48
N VAL A 128 46.56 14.88 8.94
CA VAL A 128 46.33 16.33 8.88
C VAL A 128 45.75 16.88 10.18
N LEU A 129 44.76 16.19 10.76
CA LEU A 129 43.99 16.69 11.90
C LEU A 129 44.27 15.92 13.20
N GLY A 130 45.14 14.90 13.17
CA GLY A 130 45.29 13.94 14.26
C GLY A 130 45.62 14.53 15.64
N GLY A 131 46.29 15.69 15.69
CA GLY A 131 46.65 16.35 16.95
C GLY A 131 45.53 17.15 17.61
N GLU A 132 44.40 17.34 16.94
CA GLU A 132 43.27 18.15 17.41
C GLU A 132 42.16 17.27 18.01
N ASP A 133 41.37 17.87 18.90
CA ASP A 133 40.15 17.26 19.41
C ASP A 133 38.96 17.59 18.47
N THR A 134 38.02 16.65 18.34
CA THR A 134 36.81 16.79 17.53
C THR A 134 35.63 16.09 18.20
N ASP A 135 34.42 16.42 17.76
CA ASP A 135 33.25 15.60 18.02
C ASP A 135 32.93 14.65 16.83
N LEU A 136 32.03 13.69 17.07
CA LEU A 136 31.60 12.72 16.05
C LEU A 136 30.85 13.38 14.87
N LYS A 137 30.21 14.52 15.09
CA LYS A 137 29.43 15.19 14.05
C LYS A 137 30.38 15.84 13.03
N GLU A 138 31.40 16.54 13.49
CA GLU A 138 32.46 17.12 12.67
C GLU A 138 33.26 16.02 11.98
N PHE A 139 33.66 14.96 12.71
CA PHE A 139 34.35 13.82 12.12
C PHE A 139 33.58 13.21 10.95
N ARG A 140 32.28 12.97 11.14
CA ARG A 140 31.40 12.42 10.10
C ARG A 140 31.34 13.34 8.87
N GLN A 141 31.26 14.66 9.06
CA GLN A 141 31.18 15.60 7.93
C GLN A 141 32.46 15.57 7.10
N VAL A 142 33.63 15.54 7.75
CA VAL A 142 34.92 15.44 7.05
C VAL A 142 35.07 14.10 6.35
N LEU A 143 34.71 12.99 7.01
CA LEU A 143 34.73 11.66 6.40
C LEU A 143 33.80 11.57 5.17
N GLU A 144 32.56 12.07 5.28
CA GLU A 144 31.62 12.09 4.16
C GLU A 144 32.14 12.96 3.00
N ALA A 145 32.76 14.12 3.29
CA ALA A 145 33.38 14.97 2.28
C ALA A 145 34.59 14.32 1.62
N GLY A 146 35.47 13.66 2.39
CA GLY A 146 36.63 12.94 1.88
C GLY A 146 36.24 11.80 0.94
N LEU A 147 35.27 10.98 1.35
CA LEU A 147 34.74 9.90 0.53
C LEU A 147 34.02 10.42 -0.73
N ALA A 148 33.31 11.55 -0.65
CA ALA A 148 32.63 12.15 -1.80
C ALA A 148 33.59 12.74 -2.85
N CYS A 149 34.79 13.13 -2.44
CA CYS A 149 35.84 13.67 -3.31
C CYS A 149 36.78 12.59 -3.86
N SER A 150 36.63 11.34 -3.43
CA SER A 150 37.48 10.24 -3.87
C SER A 150 37.02 9.73 -5.23
N ASP A 151 37.95 9.73 -6.21
CA ASP A 151 37.72 9.16 -7.54
C ASP A 151 38.27 7.74 -7.60
N LEU A 152 37.46 6.79 -8.07
CA LEU A 152 37.95 5.44 -8.37
C LEU A 152 38.68 5.44 -9.71
N GLY A 153 39.89 4.88 -9.73
CA GLY A 153 40.71 4.79 -10.94
C GLY A 153 40.15 3.75 -11.90
N PHE A 154 39.97 4.14 -13.16
CA PHE A 154 39.69 3.20 -14.25
C PHE A 154 40.97 2.91 -15.02
N ILE A 155 41.42 1.65 -15.02
CA ILE A 155 42.51 1.19 -15.90
C ILE A 155 41.86 0.61 -17.16
N PRO A 156 42.05 1.23 -18.34
CA PRO A 156 41.51 0.69 -19.59
C PRO A 156 41.93 -0.75 -19.83
N SER A 157 40.96 -1.61 -20.13
CA SER A 157 41.16 -3.04 -20.33
C SER A 157 41.64 -3.40 -21.75
N THR A 158 41.56 -2.48 -22.72
CA THR A 158 41.89 -2.74 -24.14
C THR A 158 42.63 -1.58 -24.81
N VAL A 159 43.33 -1.88 -25.91
CA VAL A 159 44.09 -0.91 -26.71
C VAL A 159 43.21 -0.16 -27.74
N ASP A 160 42.11 -0.77 -28.17
CA ASP A 160 41.20 -0.23 -29.18
C ASP A 160 39.90 0.25 -28.53
N GLN A 161 39.77 1.57 -28.36
CA GLN A 161 38.71 2.17 -27.56
C GLN A 161 38.30 3.56 -28.09
N VAL A 162 37.05 3.92 -27.83
CA VAL A 162 36.55 5.28 -28.03
C VAL A 162 36.90 6.11 -26.81
N LEU A 163 37.67 7.19 -27.00
CA LEU A 163 38.02 8.09 -25.91
C LEU A 163 36.88 9.06 -25.63
N VAL A 164 36.34 9.00 -24.41
CA VAL A 164 35.32 9.93 -23.91
C VAL A 164 35.97 10.82 -22.86
N GLY A 165 35.86 12.14 -23.04
CA GLY A 165 36.47 13.10 -22.14
C GLY A 165 35.84 14.48 -22.26
N THR A 166 36.38 15.42 -21.48
CA THR A 166 35.97 16.83 -21.53
C THR A 166 36.89 17.61 -22.46
N ALA A 167 36.37 18.66 -23.10
CA ALA A 167 37.15 19.51 -24.02
C ALA A 167 38.45 20.05 -23.39
N THR A 168 38.48 20.22 -22.07
CA THR A 168 39.63 20.75 -21.33
C THR A 168 40.69 19.69 -20.97
N ARG A 169 40.33 18.40 -20.87
CA ARG A 169 41.27 17.31 -20.54
C ARG A 169 41.75 16.51 -21.76
N SER A 170 41.04 16.57 -22.89
CA SER A 170 41.30 15.75 -24.08
C SER A 170 42.22 16.40 -25.13
N ILE A 171 42.95 17.46 -24.78
CA ILE A 171 43.68 18.34 -25.72
C ILE A 171 44.88 17.65 -26.40
N ASN A 172 45.44 16.58 -25.81
CA ASN A 172 46.71 16.00 -26.24
C ASN A 172 46.60 14.72 -27.07
N GLN A 173 45.41 14.35 -27.54
CA GLN A 173 45.24 13.19 -28.41
C GLN A 173 44.55 13.59 -29.71
N ARG A 174 45.25 13.36 -30.83
CA ARG A 174 44.67 13.52 -32.16
C ARG A 174 43.64 12.44 -32.39
N SER A 175 42.52 12.80 -33.00
CA SER A 175 41.48 11.87 -33.41
C SER A 175 41.17 12.05 -34.89
N GLN A 176 40.84 10.96 -35.58
CA GLN A 176 40.34 11.08 -36.95
C GLN A 176 38.97 11.77 -36.96
N ILE A 177 38.08 11.36 -36.04
CA ILE A 177 36.72 11.89 -35.91
C ILE A 177 36.50 12.33 -34.46
N MET A 178 35.91 13.51 -34.27
CA MET A 178 35.52 14.04 -32.97
C MET A 178 34.01 14.24 -32.88
N PHE A 179 33.41 13.77 -31.78
CA PHE A 179 32.00 14.00 -31.46
C PHE A 179 31.91 14.98 -30.28
N VAL A 180 31.36 16.16 -30.53
CA VAL A 180 31.08 17.18 -29.52
C VAL A 180 29.63 17.03 -29.09
N VAL A 181 29.44 16.46 -27.89
CA VAL A 181 28.13 16.14 -27.34
C VAL A 181 27.70 17.21 -26.34
N GLY A 182 26.41 17.57 -26.34
CA GLY A 182 25.86 18.53 -25.38
C GLY A 182 26.27 19.97 -25.71
N ALA A 183 26.33 20.33 -26.99
CA ALA A 183 26.59 21.69 -27.47
C ALA A 183 25.38 22.61 -27.24
N ASN A 184 24.97 22.74 -25.98
CA ASN A 184 23.83 23.49 -25.49
C ASN A 184 24.26 24.82 -24.87
N ASP A 185 23.35 25.80 -24.89
CA ASP A 185 23.54 27.11 -24.28
C ASP A 185 23.86 26.97 -22.77
N GLY A 186 24.90 27.65 -22.30
CA GLY A 186 25.43 27.56 -20.94
C GLY A 186 26.27 26.31 -20.60
N MET A 187 26.29 25.28 -21.47
CA MET A 187 27.15 24.09 -21.30
C MET A 187 28.41 24.14 -22.15
N LEU A 188 28.30 24.68 -23.37
CA LEU A 188 29.41 24.88 -24.29
C LEU A 188 29.19 26.18 -25.06
N PRO A 189 29.93 27.27 -24.80
CA PRO A 189 30.89 27.44 -23.71
C PRO A 189 30.22 27.24 -22.34
N ARG A 190 30.94 26.69 -21.36
CA ARG A 190 30.49 26.73 -19.96
C ARG A 190 30.42 28.22 -19.60
N GLY A 191 29.26 28.69 -19.13
CA GLY A 191 29.10 30.11 -18.77
C GLY A 191 29.98 30.53 -17.58
N SER A 192 29.52 31.49 -16.79
CA SER A 192 30.22 31.93 -15.57
C SER A 192 30.51 30.75 -14.63
N LEU A 193 31.77 30.62 -14.19
CA LEU A 193 32.19 29.67 -13.15
C LEU A 193 31.49 29.98 -11.81
N SER A 194 31.40 28.95 -10.97
CA SER A 194 30.87 29.07 -9.60
C SER A 194 31.56 30.19 -8.82
N GLU A 195 30.80 30.97 -8.06
CA GLU A 195 31.32 31.97 -7.12
C GLU A 195 32.36 31.32 -6.18
N GLY A 196 33.60 31.79 -6.26
CA GLY A 196 34.65 31.44 -5.31
C GLY A 196 34.62 32.35 -4.08
N ILE A 197 35.65 32.25 -3.21
CA ILE A 197 35.80 33.16 -2.07
C ILE A 197 35.82 34.63 -2.51
N PHE A 198 36.44 34.90 -3.67
CA PHE A 198 36.43 36.21 -4.31
C PHE A 198 35.47 36.21 -5.49
N SER A 199 34.60 37.22 -5.51
CA SER A 199 33.83 37.58 -6.69
C SER A 199 34.75 38.03 -7.82
N LEU A 200 34.21 38.03 -9.04
CA LEU A 200 34.95 38.49 -10.22
C LEU A 200 35.37 39.97 -10.09
N ASP A 201 34.48 40.81 -9.54
CA ASP A 201 34.75 42.23 -9.30
C ASP A 201 35.88 42.45 -8.29
N GLU A 202 35.93 41.65 -7.22
CA GLU A 202 37.02 41.72 -6.23
C GLU A 202 38.37 41.31 -6.82
N LYS A 203 38.39 40.32 -7.72
CA LYS A 203 39.61 39.92 -8.43
C LYS A 203 40.13 41.04 -9.34
N GLU A 204 39.25 41.75 -10.04
CA GLU A 204 39.62 42.89 -10.87
C GLU A 204 40.18 44.05 -10.04
N ILE A 205 39.58 44.34 -8.89
CA ILE A 205 40.09 45.35 -7.96
C ILE A 205 41.47 44.96 -7.43
N LEU A 206 41.69 43.68 -7.10
CA LEU A 206 43.00 43.21 -6.64
C LEU A 206 44.05 43.32 -7.75
N GLN A 207 43.71 42.95 -8.98
CA GLN A 207 44.59 43.13 -10.15
C GLN A 207 44.91 44.60 -10.41
N SER A 208 43.96 45.52 -10.25
CA SER A 208 44.21 46.96 -10.42
C SER A 208 45.19 47.53 -9.39
N HIS A 209 45.35 46.84 -8.25
CA HIS A 209 46.34 47.16 -7.22
C HIS A 209 47.64 46.35 -7.34
N GLY A 210 47.83 45.65 -8.47
CA GLY A 210 49.04 44.86 -8.75
C GLY A 210 49.07 43.49 -8.09
N VAL A 211 47.94 42.99 -7.58
CA VAL A 211 47.82 41.65 -6.99
C VAL A 211 47.16 40.72 -8.00
N GLU A 212 47.92 39.78 -8.55
CA GLU A 212 47.42 38.83 -9.54
C GLU A 212 46.68 37.67 -8.86
N VAL A 213 45.33 37.68 -8.94
CA VAL A 213 44.47 36.69 -8.26
C VAL A 213 43.59 35.95 -9.28
N GLY A 214 44.17 34.96 -9.95
CA GLY A 214 43.49 34.14 -10.95
C GLY A 214 43.06 34.91 -12.20
N LEU A 215 42.20 34.29 -13.01
CA LEU A 215 41.71 34.84 -14.28
C LEU A 215 40.50 35.75 -14.06
N SER A 216 40.44 36.87 -14.80
CA SER A 216 39.27 37.74 -14.91
C SER A 216 38.19 37.09 -15.78
N ASN A 217 36.95 37.61 -15.75
CA ASN A 217 35.84 37.04 -16.51
C ASN A 217 36.12 37.03 -18.03
N ASP A 218 36.69 38.12 -18.54
CA ASP A 218 37.08 38.24 -19.95
C ASP A 218 38.15 37.20 -20.33
N LEU A 219 39.15 37.01 -19.47
CA LEU A 219 40.20 36.02 -19.71
C LEU A 219 39.68 34.59 -19.64
N LEU A 220 38.75 34.29 -18.73
CA LEU A 220 38.08 32.98 -18.66
C LEU A 220 37.27 32.68 -19.93
N SER A 221 36.53 33.67 -20.43
CA SER A 221 35.79 33.50 -21.70
C SER A 221 36.74 33.28 -22.88
N ILE A 222 37.87 34.00 -22.92
CA ILE A 222 38.91 33.82 -23.95
C ILE A 222 39.57 32.45 -23.83
N GLU A 223 39.84 31.98 -22.60
CA GLU A 223 40.41 30.66 -22.35
C GLU A 223 39.46 29.55 -22.80
N GLU A 224 38.17 29.64 -22.47
CA GLU A 224 37.15 28.67 -22.89
C GLU A 224 37.04 28.63 -24.43
N ASP A 225 37.02 29.80 -25.09
CA ASP A 225 37.05 29.88 -26.56
C ASP A 225 38.34 29.25 -27.14
N PHE A 226 39.49 29.46 -26.49
CA PHE A 226 40.76 28.83 -26.88
C PHE A 226 40.74 27.31 -26.68
N LEU A 227 40.17 26.81 -25.59
CA LEU A 227 40.05 25.39 -25.28
C LEU A 227 39.13 24.70 -26.28
N ILE A 228 38.01 25.33 -26.64
CA ILE A 228 37.12 24.86 -27.70
C ILE A 228 37.88 24.80 -29.02
N TYR A 229 38.58 25.87 -29.41
CA TYR A 229 39.40 25.90 -30.62
C TYR A 229 40.46 24.78 -30.63
N ALA A 230 41.22 24.66 -29.53
CA ALA A 230 42.28 23.67 -29.39
C ALA A 230 41.74 22.24 -29.47
N ALA A 231 40.63 21.94 -28.80
CA ALA A 231 39.96 20.65 -28.87
C ALA A 231 39.50 20.34 -30.30
N LEU A 232 38.78 21.28 -30.94
CA LEU A 232 38.29 21.11 -32.31
C LEU A 232 39.42 20.91 -33.32
N SER A 233 40.59 21.52 -33.09
CA SER A 233 41.77 21.37 -33.93
C SER A 233 42.47 20.00 -33.84
N GLN A 234 42.09 19.14 -32.88
CA GLN A 234 42.64 17.79 -32.77
C GLN A 234 42.01 16.79 -33.74
N ALA A 235 40.88 17.14 -34.36
CA ALA A 235 40.19 16.30 -35.32
C ALA A 235 40.83 16.42 -36.72
N GLU A 236 41.23 15.31 -37.31
CA GLU A 236 41.92 15.28 -38.61
C GLU A 236 40.96 15.16 -39.80
N GLU A 237 39.82 14.47 -39.66
CA GLU A 237 38.88 14.21 -40.76
C GLU A 237 37.52 14.89 -40.58
N ALA A 238 36.89 14.75 -39.40
CA ALA A 238 35.54 15.27 -39.17
C ALA A 238 35.27 15.65 -37.72
N VAL A 239 34.44 16.69 -37.54
CA VAL A 239 33.82 17.05 -36.25
C VAL A 239 32.30 17.00 -36.40
N GLN A 240 31.64 16.30 -35.48
CA GLN A 240 30.18 16.26 -35.40
C GLN A 240 29.71 16.92 -34.10
N PHE A 241 28.73 17.82 -34.20
CA PHE A 241 28.13 18.51 -33.06
C PHE A 241 26.73 17.98 -32.81
N SER A 242 26.43 17.63 -31.56
CA SER A 242 25.09 17.27 -31.11
C SER A 242 24.67 18.10 -29.90
N TYR A 243 23.38 18.44 -29.84
CA TYR A 243 22.78 19.18 -28.75
C TYR A 243 21.38 18.65 -28.47
N SER A 244 20.96 18.67 -27.21
CA SER A 244 19.65 18.21 -26.80
C SER A 244 18.62 19.34 -26.91
N LEU A 245 17.38 19.01 -27.27
CA LEU A 245 16.27 19.97 -27.25
C LEU A 245 15.54 20.00 -25.90
N ALA A 246 15.73 18.96 -25.09
CA ALA A 246 15.20 18.89 -23.74
C ALA A 246 16.15 18.11 -22.81
N ASP A 247 16.08 18.38 -21.51
CA ASP A 247 16.74 17.58 -20.49
C ASP A 247 15.95 16.28 -20.17
N SER A 248 16.42 15.51 -19.19
CA SER A 248 15.78 14.25 -18.78
C SER A 248 14.37 14.42 -18.18
N GLU A 249 14.00 15.63 -17.75
CA GLU A 249 12.67 15.95 -17.22
C GLU A 249 11.75 16.55 -18.30
N GLY A 250 12.26 16.79 -19.51
CA GLY A 250 11.53 17.38 -20.62
C GLY A 250 11.58 18.91 -20.68
N LYS A 251 12.40 19.58 -19.86
CA LYS A 251 12.58 21.03 -19.90
C LYS A 251 13.37 21.40 -21.15
N ALA A 252 12.90 22.42 -21.87
CA ALA A 252 13.54 22.86 -23.11
C ALA A 252 14.99 23.33 -22.90
N LEU A 253 15.89 22.82 -23.72
CA LEU A 253 17.28 23.24 -23.84
C LEU A 253 17.50 23.96 -25.17
N ARG A 254 18.37 24.96 -25.17
CA ARG A 254 18.71 25.73 -26.37
C ARG A 254 20.06 25.25 -26.94
N PRO A 255 20.23 25.27 -28.26
CA PRO A 255 21.55 25.05 -28.86
C PRO A 255 22.52 26.17 -28.44
N SER A 256 23.80 25.83 -28.37
CA SER A 256 24.86 26.80 -28.17
C SER A 256 24.93 27.84 -29.29
N LEU A 257 25.34 29.06 -28.94
CA LEU A 257 25.70 30.11 -29.90
C LEU A 257 26.81 29.68 -30.88
N LEU A 258 27.64 28.70 -30.51
CA LEU A 258 28.65 28.12 -31.40
C LEU A 258 28.02 27.47 -32.63
N ILE A 259 26.85 26.86 -32.49
CA ILE A 259 26.12 26.24 -33.60
C ILE A 259 25.72 27.31 -34.63
N ASP A 260 25.27 28.47 -34.18
CA ASP A 260 24.91 29.57 -35.07
C ASP A 260 26.14 30.18 -35.76
N ARG A 261 27.26 30.33 -35.06
CA ARG A 261 28.55 30.71 -35.66
C ARG A 261 29.00 29.71 -36.73
N LEU A 262 28.90 28.41 -36.44
CA LEU A 262 29.27 27.35 -37.39
C LEU A 262 28.39 27.37 -38.64
N LYS A 263 27.08 27.62 -38.53
CA LYS A 263 26.19 27.78 -39.68
C LYS A 263 26.53 29.00 -40.54
N GLN A 264 27.04 30.07 -39.94
CA GLN A 264 27.50 31.25 -40.68
C GLN A 264 28.79 30.97 -41.45
N ILE A 265 29.75 30.26 -40.82
CA ILE A 265 31.04 29.90 -41.43
C ILE A 265 30.84 28.83 -42.52
N TYR A 266 29.95 27.87 -42.27
CA TYR A 266 29.62 26.77 -43.16
C TYR A 266 28.13 26.79 -43.54
N PRO A 267 27.72 27.61 -44.53
CA PRO A 267 26.31 27.73 -44.92
C PRO A 267 25.67 26.43 -45.42
N GLY A 268 26.49 25.46 -45.86
CA GLY A 268 26.02 24.13 -46.26
C GLY A 268 25.81 23.15 -45.10
N LEU A 269 25.98 23.59 -43.84
CA LEU A 269 25.89 22.72 -42.67
C LEU A 269 24.42 22.35 -42.39
N THR A 270 24.08 21.09 -42.65
CA THR A 270 22.74 20.57 -42.44
C THR A 270 22.57 20.08 -40.99
N VAL A 271 21.57 20.59 -40.29
CA VAL A 271 21.16 20.05 -39.00
C VAL A 271 20.25 18.86 -39.23
N LYS A 272 20.68 17.68 -38.82
CA LYS A 272 19.82 16.49 -38.76
C LYS A 272 19.13 16.44 -37.41
N VAL A 273 17.84 16.15 -37.42
CA VAL A 273 17.08 15.90 -36.19
C VAL A 273 17.08 14.40 -35.97
N GLU A 274 17.80 13.94 -34.94
CA GLU A 274 17.73 12.55 -34.49
C GLU A 274 16.42 12.36 -33.72
N THR A 275 15.40 11.83 -34.39
CA THR A 275 14.15 11.41 -33.75
C THR A 275 14.24 9.94 -33.39
N MET A 276 13.97 9.58 -32.13
CA MET A 276 13.82 8.18 -31.71
C MET A 276 12.49 7.57 -32.20
N ASP A 277 12.19 7.68 -33.50
CA ASP A 277 10.99 7.04 -34.08
C ASP A 277 11.39 5.74 -34.78
N ALA A 278 11.15 4.62 -34.10
CA ALA A 278 11.38 3.28 -34.63
C ALA A 278 10.65 3.02 -35.96
N ALA A 279 9.56 3.76 -36.25
CA ALA A 279 8.79 3.64 -37.49
C ALA A 279 9.60 4.01 -38.75
N GLN A 280 10.58 4.91 -38.61
CA GLN A 280 11.30 5.50 -39.75
C GLN A 280 12.65 4.85 -40.07
N ALA A 281 12.98 3.73 -39.41
CA ALA A 281 14.01 2.74 -39.79
C ALA A 281 15.19 3.26 -40.64
N GLU A 282 16.00 4.14 -40.07
CA GLU A 282 17.34 4.42 -40.59
C GLU A 282 18.32 3.30 -40.16
N ASP A 283 19.43 3.15 -40.88
CA ASP A 283 20.38 2.02 -40.72
C ASP A 283 21.06 2.01 -39.31
N HIS A 284 21.06 3.14 -38.60
CA HIS A 284 21.68 3.26 -37.26
C HIS A 284 20.96 2.52 -36.14
N TYR A 285 19.73 2.06 -36.36
CA TYR A 285 19.00 1.24 -35.37
C TYR A 285 19.32 -0.25 -35.46
N LEU A 286 20.14 -0.68 -36.43
CA LEU A 286 20.49 -2.07 -36.71
C LEU A 286 21.99 -2.36 -36.47
N LEU A 287 22.56 -1.78 -35.41
CA LEU A 287 24.00 -1.92 -35.11
C LEU A 287 24.37 -3.28 -34.49
N SER A 288 23.52 -3.82 -33.63
CA SER A 288 23.75 -5.12 -32.98
C SER A 288 22.45 -5.80 -32.60
N ALA A 289 22.50 -7.11 -32.38
CA ALA A 289 21.36 -7.88 -31.89
C ALA A 289 20.87 -7.40 -30.50
N GLY A 290 21.75 -6.87 -29.64
CA GLY A 290 21.33 -6.30 -28.37
C GLY A 290 20.56 -4.98 -28.53
N SER A 291 21.13 -4.06 -29.34
CA SER A 291 20.59 -2.71 -29.51
C SER A 291 19.30 -2.67 -30.33
N SER A 292 19.21 -3.48 -31.40
CA SER A 292 18.05 -3.48 -32.31
C SER A 292 16.80 -4.12 -31.71
N TYR A 293 16.93 -4.92 -30.65
CA TYR A 293 15.80 -5.63 -30.03
C TYR A 293 14.74 -4.66 -29.50
N LYS A 294 15.15 -3.60 -28.80
CA LYS A 294 14.22 -2.58 -28.27
C LYS A 294 13.37 -1.97 -29.40
N TYR A 295 14.00 -1.59 -30.50
CA TYR A 295 13.34 -0.98 -31.65
C TYR A 295 12.44 -1.97 -32.40
N LEU A 296 12.79 -3.26 -32.43
CA LEU A 296 11.91 -4.31 -32.91
C LEU A 296 10.63 -4.37 -32.08
N VAL A 297 10.72 -4.35 -30.74
CA VAL A 297 9.56 -4.37 -29.84
C VAL A 297 8.63 -3.19 -30.12
N GLU A 298 9.20 -1.97 -30.19
CA GLU A 298 8.44 -0.74 -30.47
C GLU A 298 7.75 -0.83 -31.85
N SER A 299 8.46 -1.29 -32.87
CA SER A 299 7.94 -1.45 -34.23
C SER A 299 6.79 -2.46 -34.30
N LEU A 300 6.91 -3.62 -33.65
CA LEU A 300 5.84 -4.61 -33.60
C LEU A 300 4.61 -4.08 -32.87
N ARG A 301 4.79 -3.32 -31.79
CA ARG A 301 3.69 -2.68 -31.08
C ARG A 301 2.96 -1.65 -31.94
N GLN A 302 3.70 -0.80 -32.65
CA GLN A 302 3.13 0.16 -33.59
C GLN A 302 2.34 -0.53 -34.71
N ALA A 303 2.86 -1.64 -35.25
CA ALA A 303 2.16 -2.44 -36.25
C ALA A 303 0.81 -2.98 -35.72
N LEU A 304 0.77 -3.45 -34.47
CA LEU A 304 -0.48 -3.90 -33.82
C LEU A 304 -1.47 -2.76 -33.60
N ASP A 305 -0.98 -1.55 -33.34
CA ASP A 305 -1.81 -0.35 -33.24
C ASP A 305 -2.27 0.18 -34.63
N GLY A 306 -1.98 -0.56 -35.71
CA GLY A 306 -2.41 -0.24 -37.07
C GLY A 306 -1.55 0.81 -37.78
N LYS A 307 -0.38 1.16 -37.21
CA LYS A 307 0.57 2.08 -37.86
C LYS A 307 1.35 1.35 -38.96
N THR A 308 1.78 2.11 -39.97
CA THR A 308 2.65 1.58 -41.02
C THR A 308 4.06 1.40 -40.49
N VAL A 309 4.63 0.22 -40.68
CA VAL A 309 5.98 -0.13 -40.22
C VAL A 309 6.83 -0.61 -41.40
N SER A 310 8.11 -0.25 -41.40
CA SER A 310 9.05 -0.63 -42.45
C SER A 310 9.16 -2.16 -42.61
N LEU A 311 9.21 -2.63 -43.86
CA LEU A 311 9.44 -4.06 -44.17
C LEU A 311 10.77 -4.58 -43.63
N ARG A 312 11.73 -3.70 -43.33
CA ARG A 312 13.01 -4.06 -42.70
C ARG A 312 12.80 -4.72 -41.33
N TRP A 313 11.86 -4.22 -40.53
CA TRP A 313 11.58 -4.79 -39.21
C TRP A 313 10.99 -6.19 -39.28
N LYS A 314 10.32 -6.54 -40.39
CA LYS A 314 9.89 -7.91 -40.65
C LYS A 314 11.10 -8.84 -40.87
N ALA A 315 12.08 -8.41 -41.66
CA ALA A 315 13.29 -9.19 -41.87
C ALA A 315 14.11 -9.34 -40.57
N VAL A 316 14.16 -8.29 -39.74
CA VAL A 316 14.80 -8.32 -38.42
C VAL A 316 14.08 -9.31 -37.50
N TYR A 317 12.75 -9.26 -37.43
CA TYR A 317 11.93 -10.23 -36.70
C TYR A 317 12.22 -11.67 -37.14
N ASP A 318 12.21 -11.93 -38.46
CA ASP A 318 12.48 -13.25 -39.02
C ASP A 318 13.90 -13.72 -38.65
N TRP A 319 14.89 -12.82 -38.71
CA TRP A 319 16.27 -13.11 -38.30
C TRP A 319 16.34 -13.51 -36.83
N TYR A 320 15.78 -12.72 -35.89
CA TYR A 320 15.78 -13.06 -34.47
C TYR A 320 15.12 -14.41 -34.19
N LYS A 321 14.05 -14.74 -34.92
CA LYS A 321 13.34 -16.01 -34.77
C LYS A 321 14.20 -17.22 -35.16
N THR A 322 15.18 -17.03 -36.05
CA THR A 322 16.13 -18.08 -36.46
C THR A 322 17.35 -18.21 -35.54
N GLN A 323 17.61 -17.25 -34.65
CA GLN A 323 18.78 -17.30 -33.76
C GLN A 323 18.50 -18.13 -32.49
N PRO A 324 19.31 -19.18 -32.20
CA PRO A 324 19.11 -20.01 -31.00
C PRO A 324 19.14 -19.21 -29.69
N ASP A 325 20.07 -18.27 -29.57
CA ASP A 325 20.29 -17.49 -28.34
C ASP A 325 19.14 -16.51 -28.02
N TRP A 326 18.25 -16.26 -28.99
CA TRP A 326 17.15 -15.29 -28.89
C TRP A 326 15.77 -15.93 -28.80
N GLN A 327 15.66 -17.26 -28.88
CA GLN A 327 14.37 -17.95 -28.88
C GLN A 327 13.56 -17.64 -27.61
N PHE A 328 14.21 -17.56 -26.46
CA PHE A 328 13.55 -17.23 -25.20
C PHE A 328 12.96 -15.82 -25.21
N GLN A 329 13.74 -14.82 -25.61
CA GLN A 329 13.32 -13.41 -25.68
C GLN A 329 12.20 -13.23 -26.70
N MET A 330 12.32 -13.86 -27.88
CA MET A 330 11.28 -13.79 -28.92
C MET A 330 9.98 -14.45 -28.50
N THR A 331 10.03 -15.60 -27.81
CA THR A 331 8.82 -16.23 -27.25
C THR A 331 8.12 -15.29 -26.26
N ARG A 332 8.89 -14.69 -25.33
CA ARG A 332 8.35 -13.72 -24.37
C ARG A 332 7.78 -12.46 -25.04
N LEU A 333 8.40 -12.00 -26.13
CA LEU A 333 7.90 -10.85 -26.88
C LEU A 333 6.57 -11.15 -27.54
N GLU A 334 6.44 -12.30 -28.22
CA GLU A 334 5.18 -12.73 -28.84
C GLU A 334 4.06 -12.88 -27.79
N GLU A 335 4.37 -13.46 -26.63
CA GLU A 335 3.44 -13.53 -25.50
C GLU A 335 3.04 -12.15 -24.98
N ALA A 336 4.00 -11.22 -24.84
CA ALA A 336 3.76 -9.87 -24.35
C ALA A 336 2.90 -9.04 -25.32
N LEU A 337 3.08 -9.22 -26.63
CA LEU A 337 2.29 -8.55 -27.68
C LEU A 337 0.81 -8.99 -27.66
N LEU A 338 0.54 -10.23 -27.25
CA LEU A 338 -0.80 -10.80 -27.13
C LEU A 338 -1.39 -10.73 -25.71
N PHE A 339 -0.67 -10.12 -24.77
CA PHE A 339 -1.06 -10.09 -23.37
C PHE A 339 -2.33 -9.27 -23.14
N GLY A 340 -3.35 -9.91 -22.53
CA GLY A 340 -4.64 -9.30 -22.24
C GLY A 340 -4.96 -9.13 -20.74
N ASN A 341 -4.02 -9.42 -19.83
CA ASN A 341 -4.26 -9.46 -18.38
C ASN A 341 -5.56 -10.19 -17.98
N LEU A 342 -5.78 -11.39 -18.54
CA LEU A 342 -6.91 -12.24 -18.20
C LEU A 342 -6.39 -13.46 -17.42
N PRO A 343 -6.83 -13.69 -16.18
CA PRO A 343 -6.47 -14.90 -15.48
C PRO A 343 -7.16 -16.10 -16.14
N GLY A 344 -6.50 -17.26 -16.09
CA GLY A 344 -7.13 -18.53 -16.43
C GLY A 344 -8.20 -18.93 -15.39
N LYS A 345 -8.75 -20.13 -15.53
CA LYS A 345 -9.57 -20.75 -14.49
C LYS A 345 -8.71 -21.66 -13.63
N VAL A 346 -9.05 -21.77 -12.35
CA VAL A 346 -8.46 -22.77 -11.47
C VAL A 346 -9.23 -24.08 -11.65
N ASP A 347 -8.52 -25.20 -11.80
CA ASP A 347 -9.19 -26.50 -11.95
C ASP A 347 -9.97 -26.88 -10.67
N LYS A 348 -11.09 -27.59 -10.82
CA LYS A 348 -11.96 -27.97 -9.70
C LYS A 348 -11.22 -28.74 -8.60
N ALA A 349 -10.28 -29.64 -8.97
CA ALA A 349 -9.49 -30.37 -7.98
C ALA A 349 -8.49 -29.46 -7.25
N GLN A 350 -7.97 -28.43 -7.92
CA GLN A 350 -7.12 -27.41 -7.30
C GLN A 350 -7.94 -26.50 -6.37
N CYS A 351 -9.13 -26.06 -6.79
CA CYS A 351 -10.05 -25.29 -5.95
C CYS A 351 -10.37 -26.02 -4.65
N ARG A 352 -10.69 -27.32 -4.74
CA ARG A 352 -10.92 -28.14 -3.54
C ARG A 352 -9.72 -28.15 -2.61
N ARG A 353 -8.49 -28.27 -3.11
CA ARG A 353 -7.27 -28.21 -2.26
C ARG A 353 -7.01 -26.82 -1.69
N LEU A 354 -7.13 -25.77 -2.50
CA LEU A 354 -6.94 -24.38 -2.08
C LEU A 354 -7.92 -23.98 -0.98
N TYR A 355 -9.15 -24.47 -1.06
CA TYR A 355 -10.21 -24.11 -0.11
C TYR A 355 -10.52 -25.21 0.92
N ALA A 356 -9.86 -26.38 0.89
CA ALA A 356 -10.11 -27.51 1.81
C ALA A 356 -9.94 -27.13 3.28
N ALA A 357 -8.93 -26.32 3.59
CA ALA A 357 -8.69 -25.80 4.95
C ALA A 357 -9.72 -24.75 5.39
N SER A 358 -10.65 -24.37 4.52
CA SER A 358 -11.66 -23.32 4.70
C SER A 358 -12.94 -23.69 3.95
N SER A 359 -13.42 -24.92 4.14
CA SER A 359 -14.72 -25.38 3.60
C SER A 359 -15.90 -24.61 4.21
N GLN A 360 -15.64 -23.89 5.30
CA GLN A 360 -16.54 -22.95 5.94
C GLN A 360 -16.47 -21.57 5.24
N GLY A 361 -17.64 -21.06 4.84
CA GLY A 361 -17.77 -19.73 4.23
C GLY A 361 -18.16 -18.69 5.28
N SER A 362 -17.40 -17.61 5.40
CA SER A 362 -17.84 -16.43 6.14
C SER A 362 -18.59 -15.46 5.21
N VAL A 363 -19.47 -14.62 5.77
CA VAL A 363 -20.23 -13.66 4.97
C VAL A 363 -19.29 -12.67 4.25
N SER A 364 -18.28 -12.14 4.94
CA SER A 364 -17.31 -11.21 4.36
C SER A 364 -16.52 -11.83 3.19
N ARG A 365 -16.36 -13.16 3.17
CA ARG A 365 -15.72 -13.87 2.05
C ARG A 365 -16.58 -13.79 0.79
N LEU A 366 -17.89 -13.96 0.92
CA LEU A 366 -18.83 -13.84 -0.19
C LEU A 366 -18.93 -12.40 -0.69
N GLU A 367 -19.03 -11.43 0.22
CA GLU A 367 -19.03 -10.00 -0.14
C GLU A 367 -17.75 -9.62 -0.92
N LEU A 368 -16.58 -10.17 -0.55
CA LEU A 368 -15.35 -9.94 -1.30
C LEU A 368 -15.38 -10.55 -2.71
N TYR A 369 -15.95 -11.76 -2.86
CA TYR A 369 -16.13 -12.39 -4.16
C TYR A 369 -17.10 -11.59 -5.03
N ALA A 370 -18.24 -11.18 -4.46
CA ALA A 370 -19.19 -10.27 -5.10
C ALA A 370 -18.53 -8.97 -5.53
N ALA A 371 -17.56 -8.45 -4.74
CA ALA A 371 -16.82 -7.26 -5.09
C ALA A 371 -15.83 -7.48 -6.26
N CYS A 372 -15.03 -8.54 -6.19
CA CYS A 372 -14.10 -8.96 -7.23
C CYS A 372 -13.64 -10.43 -7.00
N PRO A 373 -13.91 -11.36 -7.94
CA PRO A 373 -13.47 -12.76 -7.83
C PRO A 373 -11.96 -12.92 -7.63
N PHE A 374 -11.15 -12.15 -8.38
CA PHE A 374 -9.69 -12.20 -8.23
C PHE A 374 -9.22 -11.75 -6.84
N ALA A 375 -9.85 -10.72 -6.23
CA ALA A 375 -9.48 -10.27 -4.89
C ALA A 375 -9.79 -11.35 -3.83
N HIS A 376 -10.89 -12.08 -4.01
CA HIS A 376 -11.20 -13.25 -3.19
C HIS A 376 -10.15 -14.36 -3.37
N PHE A 377 -9.76 -14.66 -4.61
CA PHE A 377 -8.73 -15.65 -4.90
C PHE A 377 -7.41 -15.32 -4.21
N VAL A 378 -6.95 -14.07 -4.29
CA VAL A 378 -5.72 -13.64 -3.61
C VAL A 378 -5.88 -13.78 -2.09
N ARG A 379 -6.94 -13.23 -1.49
CA ARG A 379 -7.10 -13.22 -0.03
C ARG A 379 -7.30 -14.61 0.58
N TYR A 380 -8.18 -15.44 0.00
CA TYR A 380 -8.62 -16.70 0.59
C TYR A 380 -8.01 -17.93 -0.08
N GLY A 381 -7.60 -17.82 -1.34
CA GLY A 381 -6.88 -18.87 -2.08
C GLY A 381 -5.38 -18.82 -1.81
N LEU A 382 -4.70 -17.73 -2.20
CA LEU A 382 -3.25 -17.58 -2.04
C LEU A 382 -2.83 -17.22 -0.61
N ARG A 383 -3.66 -16.46 0.10
CA ARG A 383 -3.46 -16.03 1.50
C ARG A 383 -2.09 -15.35 1.74
N PRO A 384 -1.72 -14.32 0.96
CA PRO A 384 -0.50 -13.58 1.22
C PRO A 384 -0.58 -12.93 2.61
N LEU A 385 0.53 -12.98 3.35
CA LEU A 385 0.64 -12.31 4.63
C LEU A 385 1.16 -10.89 4.40
N GLU A 386 0.40 -9.91 4.90
CA GLU A 386 0.87 -8.53 4.90
C GLU A 386 1.95 -8.34 5.96
N ARG A 387 2.89 -7.43 5.67
CA ARG A 387 3.90 -7.05 6.64
C ARG A 387 3.20 -6.39 7.83
N LYS A 388 3.24 -7.05 8.99
CA LYS A 388 2.71 -6.50 10.23
C LYS A 388 3.54 -5.30 10.67
N THR A 389 2.88 -4.20 10.96
CA THR A 389 3.46 -3.03 11.63
C THR A 389 2.90 -2.93 13.03
N TYR A 390 3.65 -2.33 13.95
CA TYR A 390 3.17 -2.07 15.31
C TYR A 390 2.27 -0.82 15.35
N GLU A 391 1.13 -0.91 14.66
CA GLU A 391 0.18 0.17 14.53
C GLU A 391 -1.24 -0.32 14.84
N VAL A 392 -2.09 0.61 15.25
CA VAL A 392 -3.52 0.33 15.46
C VAL A 392 -4.25 0.69 14.17
N GLU A 393 -4.73 -0.32 13.44
CA GLU A 393 -5.57 -0.13 12.26
C GLU A 393 -7.06 0.01 12.65
N ALA A 394 -7.89 0.47 11.71
CA ALA A 394 -9.33 0.60 11.93
C ALA A 394 -10.03 -0.72 12.31
N PRO A 395 -9.67 -1.90 11.74
CA PRO A 395 -10.21 -3.19 12.19
C PRO A 395 -9.90 -3.49 13.65
N ASP A 396 -8.68 -3.20 14.13
CA ASP A 396 -8.28 -3.44 15.52
C ASP A 396 -9.16 -2.65 16.51
N VAL A 397 -9.54 -1.43 16.14
CA VAL A 397 -10.47 -0.61 16.93
C VAL A 397 -11.88 -1.22 16.94
N GLY A 398 -12.32 -1.78 15.81
CA GLY A 398 -13.58 -2.52 15.73
C GLY A 398 -13.58 -3.71 16.69
N ASP A 399 -12.59 -4.60 16.56
CA ASP A 399 -12.46 -5.81 17.37
C ASP A 399 -12.41 -5.49 18.87
N LEU A 400 -11.69 -4.43 19.26
CA LEU A 400 -11.68 -3.92 20.63
C LEU A 400 -13.09 -3.56 21.13
N PHE A 401 -13.88 -2.86 20.32
CA PHE A 401 -15.24 -2.46 20.71
C PHE A 401 -16.21 -3.65 20.79
N HIS A 402 -16.12 -4.61 19.87
CA HIS A 402 -16.90 -5.85 19.95
C HIS A 402 -16.62 -6.59 21.26
N GLN A 403 -15.34 -6.75 21.59
CA GLN A 403 -14.93 -7.38 22.85
C GLN A 403 -15.38 -6.56 24.07
N ALA A 404 -15.28 -5.23 24.03
CA ALA A 404 -15.69 -4.36 25.14
C ALA A 404 -17.20 -4.45 25.41
N ILE A 405 -18.04 -4.48 24.37
CA ILE A 405 -19.49 -4.62 24.54
C ILE A 405 -19.86 -6.01 25.06
N LEU A 406 -19.17 -7.06 24.60
CA LEU A 406 -19.35 -8.41 25.13
C LEU A 406 -19.00 -8.49 26.61
N ASP A 407 -17.80 -8.04 26.98
CA ASP A 407 -17.32 -8.03 28.37
C ASP A 407 -18.28 -7.21 29.26
N PHE A 408 -18.74 -6.06 28.78
CA PHE A 408 -19.73 -5.24 29.48
C PHE A 408 -21.04 -6.00 29.74
N ALA A 409 -21.57 -6.71 28.74
CA ALA A 409 -22.79 -7.50 28.89
C ALA A 409 -22.60 -8.70 29.85
N VAL A 410 -21.42 -9.34 29.83
CA VAL A 410 -21.06 -10.41 30.76
C VAL A 410 -20.97 -9.89 32.19
N GLU A 411 -20.31 -8.75 32.41
CA GLU A 411 -20.18 -8.11 33.73
C GLU A 411 -21.54 -7.67 34.27
N MET A 412 -22.42 -7.09 33.43
CA MET A 412 -23.79 -6.76 33.82
C MET A 412 -24.56 -7.99 34.33
N ARG A 413 -24.44 -9.11 33.61
CA ARG A 413 -25.09 -10.37 34.02
C ARG A 413 -24.49 -10.94 35.29
N ALA A 414 -23.16 -10.91 35.44
CA ALA A 414 -22.47 -11.40 36.62
C ALA A 414 -22.83 -10.60 37.88
N LYS A 415 -22.93 -9.26 37.76
CA LYS A 415 -23.35 -8.35 38.82
C LYS A 415 -24.88 -8.29 39.02
N GLN A 416 -25.66 -9.07 38.27
CA GLN A 416 -27.14 -9.12 38.29
C GLN A 416 -27.80 -7.73 38.14
N LEU A 417 -27.20 -6.87 37.31
CA LEU A 417 -27.72 -5.52 37.07
C LEU A 417 -28.84 -5.57 36.02
N ASP A 418 -29.96 -4.91 36.32
CA ASP A 418 -31.03 -4.71 35.35
C ASP A 418 -30.74 -3.47 34.48
N TRP A 419 -30.63 -3.67 33.17
CA TRP A 419 -30.42 -2.59 32.20
C TRP A 419 -31.57 -1.55 32.24
N LYS A 420 -32.78 -1.93 32.66
CA LYS A 420 -33.90 -0.99 32.79
C LYS A 420 -33.70 0.02 33.92
N ALA A 421 -32.90 -0.30 34.93
CA ALA A 421 -32.66 0.52 36.11
C ALA A 421 -31.26 1.15 36.16
N LEU A 422 -30.41 0.89 35.15
CA LEU A 422 -29.02 1.36 35.13
C LEU A 422 -28.95 2.88 34.88
N SER A 423 -28.24 3.60 35.74
CA SER A 423 -27.94 5.03 35.58
C SER A 423 -26.76 5.25 34.62
N ALA A 424 -26.62 6.47 34.09
CA ALA A 424 -25.52 6.83 33.22
C ALA A 424 -24.14 6.66 33.90
N ASP A 425 -24.00 7.11 35.15
CA ASP A 425 -22.73 7.04 35.88
C ASP A 425 -22.29 5.59 36.11
N HIS A 426 -23.20 4.73 36.58
CA HIS A 426 -22.88 3.30 36.75
C HIS A 426 -22.56 2.61 35.42
N CYS A 427 -23.21 3.02 34.32
CA CYS A 427 -22.90 2.50 32.99
C CYS A 427 -21.49 2.90 32.54
N HIS A 428 -21.08 4.15 32.80
CA HIS A 428 -19.76 4.65 32.46
C HIS A 428 -18.66 3.96 33.29
N ASP A 429 -18.84 3.84 34.60
CA ASP A 429 -17.88 3.19 35.49
C ASP A 429 -17.66 1.72 35.10
N LEU A 430 -18.74 1.01 34.78
CA LEU A 430 -18.65 -0.39 34.36
C LEU A 430 -17.90 -0.56 33.03
N MET A 431 -18.15 0.32 32.06
CA MET A 431 -17.42 0.30 30.79
C MET A 431 -15.95 0.70 30.98
N ASP A 432 -15.67 1.59 31.92
CA ASP A 432 -14.31 1.98 32.27
C ASP A 432 -13.49 0.82 32.82
N GLU A 433 -14.05 0.06 33.76
CA GLU A 433 -13.43 -1.16 34.30
C GLU A 433 -13.08 -2.16 33.18
N VAL A 434 -13.99 -2.34 32.22
CA VAL A 434 -13.78 -3.22 31.06
C VAL A 434 -12.64 -2.73 30.18
N MET A 435 -12.65 -1.45 29.82
CA MET A 435 -11.64 -0.86 28.93
C MET A 435 -10.24 -0.81 29.56
N GLU A 436 -10.15 -0.59 30.86
CA GLU A 436 -8.87 -0.61 31.61
C GLU A 436 -8.22 -2.01 31.62
N ARG A 437 -9.03 -3.07 31.58
CA ARG A 437 -8.56 -4.45 31.46
C ARG A 437 -8.19 -4.84 30.03
N LEU A 438 -8.91 -4.33 29.03
CA LEU A 438 -8.73 -4.70 27.62
C LEU A 438 -7.57 -3.97 26.94
N LEU A 439 -7.44 -2.65 27.13
CA LEU A 439 -6.45 -1.83 26.42
C LEU A 439 -4.99 -2.31 26.59
N PRO A 440 -4.51 -2.72 27.79
CA PRO A 440 -3.14 -3.20 27.95
C PRO A 440 -2.86 -4.56 27.30
N ARG A 441 -3.89 -5.39 27.11
CA ARG A 441 -3.78 -6.75 26.56
C ARG A 441 -3.94 -6.76 25.04
N HIS A 442 -4.68 -5.80 24.49
CA HIS A 442 -4.96 -5.74 23.06
C HIS A 442 -3.68 -5.45 22.24
N GLY A 443 -3.50 -6.18 21.13
CA GLY A 443 -2.39 -5.95 20.20
C GLY A 443 -1.00 -5.97 20.84
N GLU A 444 -0.76 -6.89 21.79
CA GLU A 444 0.51 -7.00 22.52
C GLU A 444 0.94 -5.67 23.19
N GLY A 445 -0.04 -4.90 23.69
CA GLY A 445 0.21 -3.66 24.44
C GLY A 445 0.44 -2.42 23.58
N VAL A 446 0.07 -2.45 22.28
CA VAL A 446 0.27 -1.33 21.35
C VAL A 446 -0.29 -0.01 21.88
N PHE A 447 -1.43 -0.04 22.59
CA PHE A 447 -2.03 1.14 23.21
C PHE A 447 -1.18 1.79 24.30
N MET A 448 -0.24 1.06 24.89
CA MET A 448 0.65 1.54 25.95
C MET A 448 2.01 2.05 25.44
N SER A 449 2.31 1.79 24.17
CA SER A 449 3.66 1.95 23.59
C SER A 449 4.10 3.40 23.39
N THR A 450 3.18 4.32 23.09
CA THR A 450 3.49 5.74 22.87
C THR A 450 2.45 6.64 23.55
N HIS A 451 2.83 7.89 23.83
CA HIS A 451 1.89 8.89 24.37
C HIS A 451 0.67 9.10 23.47
N ARG A 452 0.88 9.09 22.14
CA ARG A 452 -0.21 9.16 21.15
C ARG A 452 -1.19 8.00 21.30
N TYR A 453 -0.68 6.77 21.43
CA TYR A 453 -1.53 5.59 21.59
C TYR A 453 -2.24 5.52 22.95
N ARG A 454 -1.59 6.01 24.01
CA ARG A 454 -2.26 6.14 25.32
C ARG A 454 -3.42 7.13 25.27
N TYR A 455 -3.23 8.25 24.58
CA TYR A 455 -4.32 9.21 24.34
C TYR A 455 -5.44 8.62 23.47
N LEU A 456 -5.08 7.85 22.42
CA LEU A 456 -6.07 7.10 21.63
C LEU A 456 -6.87 6.15 22.53
N GLY A 457 -6.22 5.42 23.44
CA GLY A 457 -6.89 4.57 24.42
C GLY A 457 -7.90 5.32 25.28
N GLN A 458 -7.53 6.51 25.79
CA GLN A 458 -8.45 7.39 26.54
C GLN A 458 -9.65 7.83 25.68
N ARG A 459 -9.42 8.16 24.42
CA ARG A 459 -10.50 8.51 23.49
C ARG A 459 -11.43 7.32 23.23
N LEU A 460 -10.89 6.12 23.04
CA LEU A 460 -11.67 4.90 22.84
C LEU A 460 -12.49 4.55 24.08
N LYS A 461 -11.96 4.80 25.29
CA LYS A 461 -12.71 4.68 26.56
C LYS A 461 -13.97 5.53 26.54
N ARG A 462 -13.84 6.81 26.20
CA ARG A 462 -14.97 7.76 26.11
C ARG A 462 -16.00 7.36 25.04
N ILE A 463 -15.54 6.88 23.89
CA ILE A 463 -16.43 6.35 22.84
C ILE A 463 -17.18 5.11 23.34
N GLY A 464 -16.48 4.19 24.03
CA GLY A 464 -17.08 2.99 24.62
C GLY A 464 -18.16 3.32 25.65
N GLN A 465 -17.88 4.25 26.57
CA GLN A 465 -18.85 4.76 27.56
C GLN A 465 -20.12 5.28 26.87
N ARG A 466 -19.95 6.14 25.86
CA ARG A 466 -21.05 6.73 25.09
C ARG A 466 -21.88 5.66 24.38
N ALA A 467 -21.21 4.71 23.74
CA ALA A 467 -21.84 3.62 23.01
C ALA A 467 -22.66 2.71 23.95
N ALA A 468 -22.07 2.31 25.09
CA ALA A 468 -22.75 1.50 26.10
C ALA A 468 -24.02 2.19 26.62
N TRP A 469 -23.90 3.48 27.01
CA TRP A 469 -25.04 4.23 27.50
C TRP A 469 -26.15 4.38 26.46
N THR A 470 -25.77 4.61 25.20
CA THR A 470 -26.75 4.71 24.09
C THR A 470 -27.48 3.39 23.89
N LEU A 471 -26.78 2.25 23.91
CA LEU A 471 -27.39 0.92 23.81
C LEU A 471 -28.33 0.61 24.98
N ILE A 472 -28.00 1.06 26.19
CA ILE A 472 -28.87 0.95 27.36
C ILE A 472 -30.12 1.81 27.18
N ARG A 473 -30.00 3.05 26.71
CA ARG A 473 -31.16 3.90 26.40
C ARG A 473 -32.07 3.25 25.34
N HIS A 474 -31.50 2.70 24.28
CA HIS A 474 -32.27 1.98 23.25
C HIS A 474 -33.06 0.79 23.83
N LEU A 475 -32.51 0.11 24.84
CA LEU A 475 -33.20 -0.96 25.56
C LEU A 475 -34.28 -0.43 26.50
N GLN A 476 -34.03 0.68 27.20
CA GLN A 476 -34.99 1.30 28.12
C GLN A 476 -36.23 1.83 27.39
N SER A 477 -36.05 2.34 26.17
CA SER A 477 -37.11 2.87 25.30
C SER A 477 -38.08 1.82 24.75
N GLY A 478 -37.75 0.53 24.78
CA GLY A 478 -38.52 -0.52 24.11
C GLY A 478 -38.78 -1.76 24.97
N ASP A 479 -39.40 -2.76 24.37
CA ASP A 479 -39.74 -4.06 24.98
C ASP A 479 -38.95 -5.23 24.39
N PHE A 480 -38.11 -4.96 23.38
CA PHE A 480 -37.10 -5.91 22.89
C PHE A 480 -36.06 -6.21 23.96
N ASN A 481 -35.80 -7.49 24.23
CA ASN A 481 -34.79 -7.92 25.20
C ASN A 481 -33.65 -8.67 24.48
N PRO A 482 -32.38 -8.47 24.89
CA PRO A 482 -31.26 -9.20 24.31
C PRO A 482 -31.38 -10.70 24.60
N LEU A 483 -31.39 -11.50 23.55
CA LEU A 483 -31.27 -12.95 23.64
C LEU A 483 -29.81 -13.33 23.93
N GLY A 484 -28.87 -12.67 23.26
CA GLY A 484 -27.45 -12.90 23.43
C GLY A 484 -26.58 -11.93 22.62
N TYR A 485 -25.29 -11.97 22.93
CA TYR A 485 -24.23 -11.18 22.32
C TYR A 485 -23.19 -12.11 21.73
N GLU A 486 -22.54 -11.71 20.63
CA GLU A 486 -21.46 -12.45 19.97
C GLU A 486 -21.85 -13.93 19.71
N MET A 487 -23.11 -14.14 19.30
CA MET A 487 -23.71 -15.46 19.13
C MET A 487 -23.20 -16.13 17.85
N ARG A 488 -22.61 -17.31 17.98
CA ARG A 488 -22.09 -18.06 16.82
C ARG A 488 -23.20 -18.80 16.09
N PHE A 489 -23.19 -18.76 14.76
CA PHE A 489 -23.97 -19.66 13.91
C PHE A 489 -23.01 -20.51 13.06
N GLY A 490 -23.33 -21.79 12.89
CA GLY A 490 -22.42 -22.76 12.28
C GLY A 490 -22.37 -24.10 13.03
N PRO A 491 -21.53 -25.05 12.58
CA PRO A 491 -21.33 -26.31 13.28
C PRO A 491 -20.88 -26.08 14.74
N GLY A 492 -21.65 -26.58 15.71
CA GLY A 492 -21.38 -26.37 17.14
C GLY A 492 -21.67 -24.95 17.67
N GLY A 493 -22.31 -24.09 16.85
CA GLY A 493 -22.77 -22.76 17.25
C GLY A 493 -24.11 -22.78 18.00
N THR A 494 -24.53 -21.60 18.47
CA THR A 494 -25.85 -21.41 19.09
C THR A 494 -26.99 -21.50 18.07
N PHE A 495 -26.74 -21.04 16.85
CA PHE A 495 -27.65 -21.16 15.71
C PHE A 495 -27.06 -22.13 14.67
N PRO A 496 -27.90 -22.78 13.85
CA PRO A 496 -27.43 -23.67 12.79
C PRO A 496 -26.65 -22.90 11.74
N ALA A 497 -25.80 -23.61 11.00
CA ALA A 497 -25.18 -23.08 9.79
C ALA A 497 -26.25 -22.76 8.74
N VAL A 498 -26.06 -21.70 7.96
CA VAL A 498 -26.88 -21.49 6.76
C VAL A 498 -26.33 -22.41 5.67
N ALA A 499 -27.05 -23.49 5.42
CA ALA A 499 -26.67 -24.52 4.46
C ALA A 499 -27.11 -24.14 3.03
N VAL A 500 -26.22 -24.36 2.06
CA VAL A 500 -26.45 -24.05 0.65
C VAL A 500 -26.05 -25.25 -0.19
N GLU A 501 -27.03 -25.87 -0.82
CA GLU A 501 -26.80 -26.98 -1.74
C GLU A 501 -26.29 -26.47 -3.08
N LEU A 502 -25.13 -26.99 -3.49
CA LEU A 502 -24.50 -26.74 -4.78
C LEU A 502 -25.03 -27.72 -5.83
N ALA A 503 -24.84 -27.38 -7.12
CA ALA A 503 -25.38 -28.16 -8.23
C ALA A 503 -24.79 -29.58 -8.35
N ASP A 504 -23.66 -29.84 -7.71
CA ASP A 504 -22.99 -31.15 -7.66
C ASP A 504 -23.34 -31.96 -6.40
N GLY A 505 -24.31 -31.50 -5.60
CA GLY A 505 -24.76 -32.16 -4.37
C GLY A 505 -23.87 -31.89 -3.15
N GLU A 506 -22.79 -31.11 -3.29
CA GLU A 506 -22.01 -30.63 -2.14
C GLU A 506 -22.81 -29.55 -1.38
N THR A 507 -22.70 -29.53 -0.05
CA THR A 507 -23.35 -28.52 0.80
C THR A 507 -22.29 -27.57 1.35
N LEU A 508 -22.38 -26.28 1.02
CA LEU A 508 -21.59 -25.24 1.67
C LEU A 508 -22.30 -24.82 2.96
N LEU A 509 -21.57 -24.81 4.06
CA LEU A 509 -22.06 -24.31 5.35
C LEU A 509 -21.49 -22.92 5.60
N LEU A 510 -22.37 -21.93 5.68
CA LEU A 510 -21.97 -20.60 6.13
C LEU A 510 -21.96 -20.54 7.65
N GLU A 511 -20.93 -19.91 8.18
CA GLU A 511 -20.77 -19.66 9.60
C GLU A 511 -20.33 -18.22 9.85
N GLY A 512 -20.49 -17.81 11.10
CA GLY A 512 -20.09 -16.48 11.52
C GLY A 512 -20.54 -16.19 12.93
N ARG A 513 -20.56 -14.91 13.24
CA ARG A 513 -20.87 -14.42 14.57
C ARG A 513 -21.79 -13.21 14.47
N ILE A 514 -22.91 -13.29 15.18
CA ILE A 514 -23.92 -12.24 15.23
C ILE A 514 -23.65 -11.42 16.49
N ASP A 515 -23.35 -10.14 16.34
CA ASP A 515 -22.96 -9.29 17.47
C ASP A 515 -24.04 -9.21 18.54
N ARG A 516 -25.30 -9.05 18.12
CA ARG A 516 -26.45 -9.01 19.03
C ARG A 516 -27.77 -9.41 18.37
N VAL A 517 -28.54 -10.20 19.11
CA VAL A 517 -29.90 -10.61 18.76
C VAL A 517 -30.84 -10.17 19.87
N ASP A 518 -31.88 -9.39 19.54
CA ASP A 518 -32.95 -9.06 20.47
C ASP A 518 -34.28 -9.71 20.04
N VAL A 519 -35.10 -10.08 21.02
CA VAL A 519 -36.41 -10.73 20.81
C VAL A 519 -37.50 -9.96 21.54
N TYR A 520 -38.63 -9.77 20.86
CA TYR A 520 -39.88 -9.26 21.41
C TYR A 520 -40.99 -10.30 21.18
N LYS A 521 -41.70 -10.69 22.25
CA LYS A 521 -42.83 -11.63 22.15
C LYS A 521 -44.14 -10.85 22.20
N HIS A 522 -45.01 -11.06 21.22
CA HIS A 522 -46.32 -10.44 21.16
C HIS A 522 -47.38 -11.49 20.79
N GLY A 523 -48.31 -11.73 21.71
CA GLY A 523 -49.28 -12.83 21.56
C GLY A 523 -48.57 -14.18 21.46
N LYS A 524 -48.76 -14.87 20.32
CA LYS A 524 -48.14 -16.16 20.00
C LYS A 524 -46.82 -16.02 19.24
N ASP A 525 -46.62 -14.89 18.57
CA ASP A 525 -45.48 -14.69 17.68
C ASP A 525 -44.29 -14.05 18.41
N ALA A 526 -43.10 -14.28 17.88
CA ALA A 526 -41.85 -13.68 18.34
C ALA A 526 -41.20 -12.90 17.20
N TYR A 527 -40.82 -11.65 17.47
CA TYR A 527 -40.15 -10.77 16.53
C TYR A 527 -38.67 -10.66 16.89
N VAL A 528 -37.80 -10.84 15.90
CA VAL A 528 -36.35 -10.84 16.09
C VAL A 528 -35.74 -9.63 15.41
N ARG A 529 -34.84 -8.92 16.10
CA ARG A 529 -33.97 -7.94 15.43
C ARG A 529 -32.50 -8.26 15.60
N ILE A 530 -31.74 -7.99 14.54
CA ILE A 530 -30.28 -8.14 14.52
C ILE A 530 -29.65 -6.76 14.62
N ILE A 531 -28.66 -6.62 15.51
CA ILE A 531 -27.87 -5.40 15.64
C ILE A 531 -26.41 -5.77 15.45
N ASP A 532 -25.76 -5.09 14.52
CA ASP A 532 -24.35 -5.27 14.18
C ASP A 532 -23.57 -3.98 14.47
N TYR A 533 -22.46 -4.11 15.17
CA TYR A 533 -21.65 -2.99 15.64
C TYR A 533 -20.63 -2.59 14.57
N LYS A 534 -20.50 -1.28 14.35
CA LYS A 534 -19.54 -0.71 13.40
C LYS A 534 -18.86 0.51 14.00
N SER A 535 -17.53 0.53 13.94
CA SER A 535 -16.68 1.67 14.34
C SER A 535 -16.63 2.79 13.30
N GLY A 536 -17.13 2.54 12.09
CA GLY A 536 -17.23 3.52 11.01
C GLY A 536 -18.68 3.72 10.55
N PRO A 537 -18.99 4.84 9.89
CA PRO A 537 -20.35 5.14 9.46
C PRO A 537 -20.76 4.17 8.37
N ARG A 538 -21.71 3.27 8.69
CA ARG A 538 -22.30 2.33 7.74
C ARG A 538 -23.81 2.48 7.74
N ASP A 539 -24.39 2.35 6.56
CA ASP A 539 -25.83 2.30 6.36
C ASP A 539 -26.17 1.08 5.51
N LEU A 540 -27.41 0.61 5.58
CA LEU A 540 -27.87 -0.53 4.79
C LEU A 540 -28.45 -0.03 3.46
N ASP A 541 -27.65 -0.11 2.41
CA ASP A 541 -28.10 0.17 1.04
C ASP A 541 -28.66 -1.12 0.40
N MET A 542 -29.95 -1.12 0.10
CA MET A 542 -30.61 -2.28 -0.54
C MET A 542 -30.04 -2.61 -1.92
N ASN A 543 -29.51 -1.63 -2.66
CA ASN A 543 -28.80 -1.93 -3.90
C ASN A 543 -27.54 -2.77 -3.62
N ASP A 544 -26.83 -2.53 -2.51
CA ASP A 544 -25.65 -3.33 -2.14
C ASP A 544 -26.07 -4.76 -1.72
N VAL A 545 -27.23 -4.92 -1.06
CA VAL A 545 -27.82 -6.24 -0.78
C VAL A 545 -28.13 -6.98 -2.09
N TYR A 546 -28.77 -6.31 -3.06
CA TYR A 546 -29.15 -6.90 -4.34
C TYR A 546 -27.96 -7.43 -5.16
N TYR A 547 -26.83 -6.72 -5.13
CA TYR A 547 -25.61 -7.14 -5.82
C TYR A 547 -24.69 -8.04 -4.98
N GLY A 548 -25.08 -8.41 -3.76
CA GLY A 548 -24.28 -9.26 -2.87
C GLY A 548 -23.09 -8.57 -2.20
N LEU A 549 -23.06 -7.24 -2.19
CA LEU A 549 -22.00 -6.43 -1.59
C LEU A 549 -22.19 -6.19 -0.08
N SER A 550 -23.43 -6.37 0.42
CA SER A 550 -23.75 -6.26 1.85
C SER A 550 -24.78 -7.32 2.25
N LEU A 551 -24.30 -8.46 2.72
CA LEU A 551 -25.09 -9.67 3.00
C LEU A 551 -25.18 -9.98 4.50
N GLN A 552 -24.27 -9.42 5.30
CA GLN A 552 -24.08 -9.74 6.73
C GLN A 552 -25.38 -9.75 7.54
N LEU A 553 -26.12 -8.64 7.56
CA LEU A 553 -27.35 -8.52 8.35
C LEU A 553 -28.46 -9.48 7.90
N ILE A 554 -28.58 -9.73 6.59
CA ILE A 554 -29.61 -10.61 6.04
C ILE A 554 -29.31 -12.07 6.40
N ILE A 555 -28.06 -12.51 6.23
CA ILE A 555 -27.64 -13.88 6.59
C ILE A 555 -27.76 -14.11 8.09
N TYR A 556 -27.46 -13.11 8.93
CA TYR A 556 -27.63 -13.23 10.38
C TYR A 556 -29.09 -13.40 10.75
N LEU A 557 -29.98 -12.61 10.15
CA LEU A 557 -31.42 -12.77 10.33
C LEU A 557 -31.88 -14.16 9.87
N MET A 558 -31.43 -14.66 8.71
CA MET A 558 -31.73 -16.02 8.22
C MET A 558 -31.33 -17.08 9.24
N ALA A 559 -30.11 -17.01 9.77
CA ALA A 559 -29.59 -17.99 10.72
C ALA A 559 -30.43 -18.03 12.01
N VAL A 560 -30.87 -16.87 12.51
CA VAL A 560 -31.72 -16.80 13.71
C VAL A 560 -33.14 -17.28 13.43
N LEU A 561 -33.75 -16.88 12.31
CA LEU A 561 -35.10 -17.33 11.93
C LEU A 561 -35.17 -18.86 11.76
N GLN A 562 -34.11 -19.49 11.23
CA GLN A 562 -34.03 -20.95 11.08
C GLN A 562 -33.70 -21.67 12.39
N GLY A 563 -32.96 -21.04 13.31
CA GLY A 563 -32.45 -21.67 14.52
C GLY A 563 -33.29 -21.48 15.77
N LEU A 564 -34.04 -20.38 15.86
CA LEU A 564 -34.88 -20.09 17.01
C LEU A 564 -36.13 -20.98 16.97
N HIS A 565 -36.54 -21.53 18.11
CA HIS A 565 -37.74 -22.34 18.21
C HIS A 565 -38.81 -21.61 19.03
N ASN A 566 -40.01 -21.45 18.46
CA ASN A 566 -41.17 -20.88 19.15
C ASN A 566 -42.35 -21.86 19.01
N PRO A 567 -42.60 -22.73 20.00
CA PRO A 567 -43.64 -23.75 19.90
C PRO A 567 -45.05 -23.18 19.74
N ASP A 568 -45.28 -21.98 20.30
CA ASP A 568 -46.62 -21.41 20.46
C ASP A 568 -47.03 -20.47 19.31
N GLY A 569 -46.14 -20.15 18.37
CA GLY A 569 -46.41 -19.31 17.20
C GLY A 569 -45.19 -19.08 16.30
N MET A 570 -45.28 -18.13 15.37
CA MET A 570 -44.24 -17.92 14.35
C MET A 570 -43.10 -17.05 14.86
N ILE A 571 -41.93 -17.18 14.23
CA ILE A 571 -40.79 -16.29 14.44
C ILE A 571 -40.67 -15.42 13.19
N ARG A 572 -40.71 -14.11 13.39
CA ARG A 572 -40.79 -13.12 12.31
C ARG A 572 -39.64 -12.11 12.39
N PRO A 573 -39.23 -11.54 11.25
CA PRO A 573 -38.29 -10.43 11.26
C PRO A 573 -38.93 -9.20 11.89
N GLY A 574 -38.28 -8.63 12.90
CA GLY A 574 -38.62 -7.34 13.49
C GLY A 574 -37.78 -6.20 12.94
N GLY A 575 -36.50 -6.46 12.61
CA GLY A 575 -35.64 -5.49 11.95
C GLY A 575 -34.16 -5.90 11.89
N ILE A 576 -33.39 -5.17 11.10
CA ILE A 576 -31.95 -5.39 10.91
C ILE A 576 -31.23 -4.05 10.93
N PHE A 577 -30.22 -3.94 11.79
CA PHE A 577 -29.62 -2.64 12.08
C PHE A 577 -28.11 -2.70 12.23
N TYR A 578 -27.45 -1.65 11.76
CA TYR A 578 -26.13 -1.25 12.21
C TYR A 578 -26.25 -0.25 13.36
N PHE A 579 -25.40 -0.42 14.36
CA PHE A 579 -25.14 0.57 15.40
C PHE A 579 -23.75 1.16 15.21
N HIS A 580 -23.68 2.47 14.99
CA HIS A 580 -22.42 3.19 14.81
C HIS A 580 -21.84 3.57 16.17
N ILE A 581 -20.71 2.97 16.52
CA ILE A 581 -19.96 3.27 17.73
C ILE A 581 -19.15 4.55 17.48
N ASP A 582 -19.63 5.66 18.02
CA ASP A 582 -19.04 6.98 17.80
C ASP A 582 -19.26 7.89 19.02
N ASP A 583 -18.47 8.96 19.10
CA ASP A 583 -18.62 10.07 20.04
C ASP A 583 -18.70 11.36 19.22
N PRO A 584 -19.85 11.64 18.60
CA PRO A 584 -19.94 12.68 17.57
C PRO A 584 -19.96 14.07 18.19
N LEU A 585 -19.27 14.99 17.51
CA LEU A 585 -19.40 16.42 17.80
C LEU A 585 -20.78 16.91 17.33
N ILE A 586 -21.50 17.60 18.20
CA ILE A 586 -22.82 18.17 17.92
C ILE A 586 -22.69 19.68 17.75
N GLU A 587 -23.09 20.18 16.59
CA GLU A 587 -23.25 21.61 16.35
C GLU A 587 -24.68 22.02 16.77
N ALA A 588 -24.76 22.94 17.73
CA ALA A 588 -26.02 23.47 18.24
C ALA A 588 -26.00 25.00 18.23
N ASP A 589 -27.10 25.60 17.77
CA ASP A 589 -27.25 27.06 17.68
C ASP A 589 -27.50 27.70 19.07
N ARG A 590 -27.82 26.88 20.08
CA ARG A 590 -28.09 27.29 21.46
C ARG A 590 -27.52 26.24 22.43
N ASP A 591 -26.99 26.69 23.56
CA ASP A 591 -26.48 25.84 24.66
C ASP A 591 -27.63 25.26 25.51
N VAL A 592 -28.61 24.61 24.87
CA VAL A 592 -29.71 23.93 25.55
C VAL A 592 -29.38 22.44 25.62
N VAL A 593 -29.16 21.94 26.84
CA VAL A 593 -28.77 20.54 27.12
C VAL A 593 -29.72 19.54 26.45
N GLU A 594 -31.04 19.78 26.53
CA GLU A 594 -32.04 18.91 25.91
C GLU A 594 -31.94 18.86 24.37
N GLU A 595 -31.58 19.97 23.72
CA GLU A 595 -31.40 20.02 22.27
C GLU A 595 -30.16 19.23 21.85
N ILE A 596 -29.07 19.36 22.61
CA ILE A 596 -27.83 18.64 22.39
C ILE A 596 -28.06 17.13 22.56
N GLU A 597 -28.74 16.70 23.63
CA GLU A 597 -29.06 15.29 23.85
C GLU A 597 -29.94 14.71 22.74
N LYS A 598 -30.93 15.47 22.26
CA LYS A 598 -31.80 15.04 21.17
C LYS A 598 -31.05 14.90 19.85
N LYS A 599 -30.17 15.86 19.52
CA LYS A 599 -29.31 15.80 18.34
C LYS A 599 -28.30 14.64 18.42
N LEU A 600 -27.75 14.39 19.60
CA LEU A 600 -26.85 13.28 19.87
C LEU A 600 -27.55 11.93 19.67
N ALA A 601 -28.73 11.76 20.28
CA ALA A 601 -29.54 10.55 20.13
C ALA A 601 -29.92 10.32 18.66
N ALA A 602 -30.33 11.36 17.93
CA ALA A 602 -30.64 11.26 16.51
C ALA A 602 -29.43 10.82 15.65
N ARG A 603 -28.21 11.19 16.04
CA ARG A 603 -26.97 10.81 15.31
C ARG A 603 -26.52 9.39 15.63
N LEU A 604 -26.77 8.92 16.85
CA LEU A 604 -26.43 7.59 17.34
C LEU A 604 -27.59 6.57 17.23
N ARG A 605 -28.73 6.96 16.63
CA ARG A 605 -29.82 6.04 16.31
C ARG A 605 -29.35 4.90 15.41
N LEU A 606 -30.02 3.76 15.52
CA LEU A 606 -29.81 2.61 14.65
C LEU A 606 -30.06 2.97 13.18
N ARG A 607 -29.32 2.33 12.28
CA ARG A 607 -29.43 2.49 10.83
C ARG A 607 -29.74 1.16 10.18
N GLY A 608 -30.71 1.08 9.29
CA GLY A 608 -31.16 -0.17 8.73
C GLY A 608 -32.66 -0.17 8.47
N LEU A 609 -33.29 -1.34 8.55
CA LEU A 609 -34.67 -1.56 8.15
C LEU A 609 -35.47 -2.22 9.27
N ALA A 610 -36.68 -1.72 9.51
CA ALA A 610 -37.63 -2.32 10.46
C ALA A 610 -38.82 -2.95 9.72
N LEU A 611 -39.53 -3.86 10.39
CA LEU A 611 -40.81 -4.37 9.90
C LEU A 611 -41.86 -3.24 9.88
N GLU A 612 -42.61 -3.15 8.79
CA GLU A 612 -43.77 -2.25 8.64
C GLU A 612 -44.95 -2.74 9.49
N ASP A 613 -44.79 -2.67 10.80
CA ASP A 613 -45.78 -3.04 11.80
C ASP A 613 -45.72 -2.07 12.98
N ALA A 614 -46.84 -1.38 13.26
CA ALA A 614 -46.89 -0.33 14.26
C ALA A 614 -46.71 -0.85 15.70
N GLU A 615 -47.08 -2.09 15.99
CA GLU A 615 -46.87 -2.70 17.30
C GLU A 615 -45.40 -3.06 17.49
N VAL A 616 -44.77 -3.63 16.46
CA VAL A 616 -43.34 -3.98 16.49
C VAL A 616 -42.46 -2.73 16.58
N VAL A 617 -42.79 -1.64 15.87
CA VAL A 617 -42.07 -0.38 15.97
C VAL A 617 -42.23 0.25 17.35
N ARG A 618 -43.44 0.25 17.94
CA ARG A 618 -43.65 0.72 19.32
C ARG A 618 -42.93 -0.15 20.35
N ALA A 619 -42.74 -1.43 20.08
CA ALA A 619 -41.90 -2.28 20.91
C ALA A 619 -40.40 -1.92 20.80
N MET A 620 -39.96 -1.27 19.73
CA MET A 620 -38.59 -0.73 19.63
C MET A 620 -38.44 0.64 20.30
N ASP A 621 -39.48 1.46 20.27
CA ASP A 621 -39.55 2.80 20.87
C ASP A 621 -40.99 3.12 21.30
N ARG A 622 -41.30 2.93 22.60
CA ARG A 622 -42.65 3.00 23.15
C ARG A 622 -43.29 4.38 23.00
N ASP A 623 -42.47 5.43 23.12
CA ASP A 623 -42.92 6.83 23.17
C ASP A 623 -42.73 7.56 21.83
N ILE A 624 -42.58 6.82 20.72
CA ILE A 624 -42.35 7.40 19.39
C ILE A 624 -43.46 8.40 19.02
N ARG A 625 -43.08 9.68 18.92
CA ARG A 625 -43.92 10.78 18.43
C ARG A 625 -43.15 11.56 17.37
N GLY A 626 -43.54 11.40 16.10
CA GLY A 626 -42.73 11.87 14.98
C GLY A 626 -41.60 10.89 14.69
N TYR A 627 -40.36 11.37 14.60
CA TYR A 627 -39.20 10.51 14.32
C TYR A 627 -38.64 9.87 15.58
N SER A 628 -38.38 8.56 15.52
CA SER A 628 -37.72 7.82 16.59
C SER A 628 -36.26 8.26 16.76
N GLN A 629 -35.82 8.24 18.03
CA GLN A 629 -34.43 8.43 18.40
C GLN A 629 -33.65 7.10 18.44
N VAL A 630 -34.34 5.96 18.36
CA VAL A 630 -33.77 4.61 18.45
C VAL A 630 -33.62 4.00 17.06
N VAL A 631 -34.65 4.09 16.23
CA VAL A 631 -34.72 3.45 14.90
C VAL A 631 -34.96 4.46 13.78
N PRO A 632 -34.66 4.14 12.51
CA PRO A 632 -34.82 5.07 11.39
C PRO A 632 -36.27 5.14 10.87
N VAL A 633 -37.23 5.30 11.78
CA VAL A 633 -38.68 5.28 11.49
C VAL A 633 -39.35 6.54 12.04
N GLY A 634 -40.32 7.06 11.29
CA GLY A 634 -41.20 8.14 11.72
C GLY A 634 -42.67 7.68 11.74
N MET A 635 -43.39 8.04 12.80
CA MET A 635 -44.79 7.66 12.99
C MET A 635 -45.64 8.87 13.38
N SER A 636 -46.82 8.95 12.76
CA SER A 636 -47.86 9.93 13.09
C SER A 636 -48.60 9.55 14.38
N GLY A 637 -49.27 10.51 15.00
CA GLY A 637 -50.08 10.26 16.22
C GLY A 637 -51.23 9.27 16.02
N GLU A 638 -51.69 9.10 14.78
CA GLU A 638 -52.76 8.15 14.39
C GLU A 638 -52.23 6.75 14.06
N GLY A 639 -50.91 6.52 14.13
CA GLY A 639 -50.28 5.21 13.94
C GLY A 639 -49.81 4.89 12.51
N GLY A 640 -50.02 5.77 11.54
CA GLY A 640 -49.44 5.64 10.19
C GLY A 640 -47.97 6.07 10.13
N PHE A 641 -47.19 5.45 9.25
CA PHE A 641 -45.76 5.73 9.06
C PHE A 641 -45.50 6.89 8.08
N TYR A 642 -44.39 7.60 8.28
CA TYR A 642 -43.91 8.60 7.33
C TYR A 642 -43.23 7.95 6.11
N SER A 643 -43.37 8.57 4.94
CA SER A 643 -42.90 8.02 3.64
C SER A 643 -41.39 7.78 3.57
N ASN A 644 -40.60 8.49 4.36
CA ASN A 644 -39.15 8.33 4.44
C ASN A 644 -38.69 7.35 5.53
N SER A 645 -39.61 6.63 6.17
CA SER A 645 -39.27 5.59 7.14
C SER A 645 -38.64 4.40 6.45
N ALA A 646 -37.55 3.90 7.04
CA ALA A 646 -36.83 2.75 6.50
C ALA A 646 -37.54 1.45 6.94
N LEU A 647 -38.63 1.13 6.24
CA LEU A 647 -39.52 0.01 6.53
C LEU A 647 -39.59 -0.99 5.37
N LEU A 648 -39.86 -2.24 5.70
CA LEU A 648 -40.21 -3.31 4.76
C LEU A 648 -41.41 -4.09 5.30
N THR A 649 -42.30 -4.51 4.40
CA THR A 649 -43.37 -5.46 4.73
C THR A 649 -42.80 -6.86 4.98
N LEU A 650 -43.61 -7.74 5.59
CA LEU A 650 -43.21 -9.13 5.84
C LEU A 650 -42.85 -9.86 4.53
N ASP A 651 -43.69 -9.71 3.50
CA ASP A 651 -43.47 -10.32 2.18
C ASP A 651 -42.16 -9.84 1.54
N GLN A 652 -41.84 -8.54 1.69
CA GLN A 652 -40.59 -7.97 1.20
C GLN A 652 -39.39 -8.58 1.92
N PHE A 653 -39.46 -8.75 3.25
CA PHE A 653 -38.41 -9.44 4.00
C PHE A 653 -38.20 -10.87 3.50
N GLU A 654 -39.27 -11.66 3.33
CA GLU A 654 -39.18 -13.04 2.86
C GLU A 654 -38.51 -13.15 1.49
N ILE A 655 -38.87 -12.26 0.57
CA ILE A 655 -38.33 -12.24 -0.80
C ILE A 655 -36.87 -11.80 -0.84
N ILE A 656 -36.47 -10.85 0.02
CA ILE A 656 -35.05 -10.47 0.16
C ILE A 656 -34.24 -11.63 0.73
N LEU A 657 -34.77 -12.37 1.71
CA LEU A 657 -34.10 -13.55 2.28
C LEU A 657 -33.88 -14.62 1.19
N GLN A 658 -34.89 -14.87 0.34
CA GLN A 658 -34.79 -15.79 -0.80
C GLN A 658 -33.77 -15.31 -1.83
N HIS A 659 -33.77 -14.03 -2.20
CA HIS A 659 -32.80 -13.45 -3.13
C HIS A 659 -31.36 -13.61 -2.63
N VAL A 660 -31.12 -13.30 -1.36
CA VAL A 660 -29.79 -13.47 -0.74
C VAL A 660 -29.39 -14.94 -0.72
N GLN A 661 -30.30 -15.87 -0.42
CA GLN A 661 -30.01 -17.31 -0.50
C GLN A 661 -29.55 -17.72 -1.91
N HIS A 662 -30.19 -17.19 -2.96
CA HIS A 662 -29.79 -17.43 -4.34
C HIS A 662 -28.43 -16.81 -4.67
N LEU A 663 -28.17 -15.57 -4.28
CA LEU A 663 -26.86 -14.93 -4.48
C LEU A 663 -25.74 -15.74 -3.85
N VAL A 664 -25.96 -16.20 -2.61
CA VAL A 664 -25.00 -17.05 -1.90
C VAL A 664 -24.73 -18.32 -2.68
N LYS A 665 -25.76 -18.98 -3.23
CA LYS A 665 -25.63 -20.18 -4.07
C LYS A 665 -24.82 -19.88 -5.34
N ASP A 666 -25.17 -18.85 -6.08
CA ASP A 666 -24.51 -18.46 -7.34
C ASP A 666 -23.01 -18.16 -7.11
N MET A 667 -22.70 -17.38 -6.06
CA MET A 667 -21.30 -17.06 -5.72
C MET A 667 -20.51 -18.28 -5.26
N SER A 668 -21.12 -19.15 -4.46
CA SER A 668 -20.48 -20.38 -3.98
C SER A 668 -20.15 -21.31 -5.13
N GLN A 669 -21.07 -21.44 -6.10
CA GLN A 669 -20.82 -22.19 -7.34
C GLN A 669 -19.70 -21.57 -8.18
N GLY A 670 -19.68 -20.24 -8.33
CA GLY A 670 -18.61 -19.52 -9.01
C GLY A 670 -17.24 -19.82 -8.40
N ILE A 671 -17.11 -19.72 -7.08
CA ILE A 671 -15.88 -20.03 -6.34
C ILE A 671 -15.45 -21.50 -6.57
N MET A 672 -16.37 -22.45 -6.44
CA MET A 672 -16.06 -23.88 -6.59
C MET A 672 -15.79 -24.29 -8.05
N SER A 673 -16.27 -23.50 -9.01
CA SER A 673 -15.94 -23.66 -10.45
C SER A 673 -14.59 -23.07 -10.84
N GLY A 674 -13.88 -22.43 -9.91
CA GLY A 674 -12.57 -21.83 -10.14
C GLY A 674 -12.61 -20.51 -10.89
N ASP A 675 -13.71 -19.76 -10.73
CA ASP A 675 -13.78 -18.39 -11.24
C ASP A 675 -12.89 -17.45 -10.43
N ILE A 676 -11.83 -16.97 -11.08
CA ILE A 676 -10.88 -16.01 -10.53
C ILE A 676 -10.78 -14.75 -11.41
N ALA A 677 -11.83 -14.42 -12.17
CA ALA A 677 -11.82 -13.28 -13.09
C ALA A 677 -11.47 -11.95 -12.39
N ILE A 678 -10.68 -11.11 -13.06
CA ILE A 678 -10.42 -9.72 -12.64
C ILE A 678 -11.64 -8.86 -13.02
N ALA A 679 -12.69 -8.94 -12.22
CA ALA A 679 -13.97 -8.29 -12.48
C ALA A 679 -14.40 -7.36 -11.32
N PRO A 680 -13.68 -6.25 -11.05
CA PRO A 680 -14.07 -5.30 -10.03
C PRO A 680 -15.38 -4.59 -10.39
N TYR A 681 -16.26 -4.37 -9.42
CA TYR A 681 -17.46 -3.56 -9.65
C TYR A 681 -17.17 -2.06 -9.69
N LYS A 682 -18.07 -1.32 -10.36
CA LYS A 682 -18.20 0.14 -10.28
C LYS A 682 -19.69 0.50 -10.14
N LYS A 683 -20.04 1.22 -9.08
CA LYS A 683 -21.40 1.71 -8.77
C LYS A 683 -21.32 3.22 -8.56
N GLY A 684 -21.73 4.00 -9.57
CA GLY A 684 -21.50 5.45 -9.60
C GLY A 684 -20.00 5.77 -9.46
N ASN A 685 -19.63 6.49 -8.39
CA ASN A 685 -18.23 6.81 -8.06
C ASN A 685 -17.53 5.75 -7.19
N LYS A 686 -18.27 4.80 -6.59
CA LYS A 686 -17.70 3.74 -5.76
C LYS A 686 -17.14 2.63 -6.65
N LYS A 687 -15.92 2.17 -6.36
CA LYS A 687 -15.24 1.08 -7.07
C LYS A 687 -14.70 0.07 -6.08
N ALA A 688 -14.73 -1.22 -6.44
CA ALA A 688 -14.10 -2.26 -5.62
C ALA A 688 -12.60 -2.00 -5.36
N CYS A 689 -11.92 -1.40 -6.35
CA CYS A 689 -10.48 -1.16 -6.30
C CYS A 689 -10.05 -0.08 -5.28
N SER A 690 -10.95 0.84 -4.87
CA SER A 690 -10.58 2.01 -4.06
C SER A 690 -9.93 1.67 -2.72
N HIS A 691 -10.29 0.53 -2.13
CA HIS A 691 -9.73 0.03 -0.87
C HIS A 691 -9.13 -1.37 -1.02
N CYS A 692 -8.87 -1.81 -2.26
CA CYS A 692 -8.31 -3.13 -2.53
C CYS A 692 -6.80 -3.14 -2.33
N ARG A 693 -6.31 -3.99 -1.42
CA ARG A 693 -4.86 -4.16 -1.17
C ARG A 693 -4.15 -4.98 -2.26
N TYR A 694 -4.89 -5.55 -3.22
CA TYR A 694 -4.37 -6.49 -4.23
C TYR A 694 -4.22 -5.89 -5.63
N HIS A 695 -4.31 -4.56 -5.77
CA HIS A 695 -4.17 -3.90 -7.07
C HIS A 695 -2.81 -4.19 -7.74
N ALA A 696 -1.73 -4.19 -6.94
CA ALA A 696 -0.39 -4.51 -7.40
C ALA A 696 -0.20 -5.98 -7.84
N VAL A 697 -1.14 -6.87 -7.49
CA VAL A 697 -1.14 -8.28 -7.90
C VAL A 697 -1.98 -8.49 -9.15
N CYS A 698 -3.15 -7.86 -9.24
CA CYS A 698 -4.04 -8.04 -10.39
C CYS A 698 -3.63 -7.19 -11.60
N HIS A 699 -2.85 -6.12 -11.41
CA HIS A 699 -2.48 -5.18 -12.48
C HIS A 699 -3.68 -4.70 -13.31
N PHE A 700 -4.86 -4.56 -12.68
CA PHE A 700 -6.06 -4.11 -13.38
C PHE A 700 -5.83 -2.71 -13.95
N ASP A 701 -5.95 -2.61 -15.26
CA ASP A 701 -5.75 -1.37 -15.99
C ASP A 701 -6.77 -1.28 -17.12
N SER A 702 -7.60 -0.23 -17.08
CA SER A 702 -8.66 0.04 -18.05
C SER A 702 -8.17 0.38 -19.46
N LEU A 703 -6.87 0.60 -19.64
CA LEU A 703 -6.27 0.74 -20.96
C LEU A 703 -6.23 -0.61 -21.71
N PHE A 704 -6.21 -1.74 -20.99
CA PHE A 704 -6.36 -3.05 -21.61
C PHE A 704 -7.82 -3.33 -21.92
N ALA A 705 -8.12 -3.69 -23.18
CA ALA A 705 -9.50 -3.92 -23.65
C ALA A 705 -10.26 -5.00 -22.86
N ALA A 706 -9.52 -5.98 -22.34
CA ALA A 706 -10.02 -7.11 -21.56
C ALA A 706 -10.34 -6.77 -20.09
N ASN A 707 -9.80 -5.66 -19.58
CA ASN A 707 -10.02 -5.20 -18.22
C ASN A 707 -11.16 -4.18 -18.18
N ARG A 708 -12.31 -4.59 -17.63
CA ARG A 708 -13.49 -3.73 -17.52
C ARG A 708 -14.12 -3.84 -16.15
N TYR A 709 -14.65 -2.70 -15.68
CA TYR A 709 -15.49 -2.69 -14.48
C TYR A 709 -16.85 -3.31 -14.77
N ARG A 710 -17.36 -4.12 -13.85
CA ARG A 710 -18.78 -4.50 -13.81
C ARG A 710 -19.59 -3.28 -13.38
N GLN A 711 -20.32 -2.67 -14.31
CA GLN A 711 -21.16 -1.50 -14.03
C GLN A 711 -22.41 -1.95 -13.29
N LEU A 712 -22.57 -1.50 -12.04
CA LEU A 712 -23.76 -1.76 -11.23
C LEU A 712 -24.64 -0.52 -11.24
N ALA A 713 -25.87 -0.68 -11.71
CA ALA A 713 -26.86 0.41 -11.73
C ALA A 713 -27.38 0.66 -10.32
N ALA A 714 -27.42 1.92 -9.90
CA ALA A 714 -28.19 2.33 -8.74
C ALA A 714 -29.63 2.61 -9.21
N VAL A 715 -30.58 1.88 -8.66
CA VAL A 715 -32.01 2.09 -8.90
C VAL A 715 -32.69 2.54 -7.61
N ASP A 716 -33.85 3.18 -7.76
CA ASP A 716 -34.69 3.51 -6.61
C ASP A 716 -35.23 2.24 -5.93
N ARG A 717 -35.77 2.41 -4.72
CA ARG A 717 -36.20 1.29 -3.88
C ARG A 717 -37.33 0.48 -4.52
N ASP A 718 -38.30 1.14 -5.16
CA ASP A 718 -39.49 0.48 -5.67
C ASP A 718 -39.14 -0.34 -6.92
N GLN A 719 -38.34 0.22 -7.84
CA GLN A 719 -37.79 -0.52 -8.99
C GLN A 719 -36.86 -1.65 -8.55
N LEU A 720 -36.09 -1.45 -7.47
CA LEU A 720 -35.23 -2.51 -6.94
C LEU A 720 -36.08 -3.68 -6.44
N MET A 721 -37.15 -3.40 -5.70
CA MET A 721 -38.06 -4.43 -5.23
C MET A 721 -38.70 -5.15 -6.42
N GLU A 722 -39.23 -4.43 -7.42
CA GLU A 722 -39.77 -5.04 -8.65
C GLU A 722 -38.77 -5.97 -9.34
N ARG A 723 -37.49 -5.60 -9.40
CA ARG A 723 -36.44 -6.47 -9.93
C ARG A 723 -36.29 -7.74 -9.10
N ILE A 724 -36.23 -7.62 -7.77
CA ILE A 724 -36.12 -8.76 -6.86
C ILE A 724 -37.34 -9.69 -7.03
N TYR A 725 -38.55 -9.14 -7.10
CA TYR A 725 -39.78 -9.91 -7.38
C TYR A 725 -39.66 -10.65 -8.71
N SER A 726 -39.30 -9.95 -9.80
CA SER A 726 -39.19 -10.54 -11.14
C SER A 726 -38.11 -11.63 -11.25
N ASP A 727 -36.98 -11.44 -10.54
CA ASP A 727 -35.89 -12.42 -10.50
C ASP A 727 -36.32 -13.67 -9.70
N SER A 728 -37.12 -13.50 -8.64
CA SER A 728 -37.71 -14.61 -7.89
C SER A 728 -38.70 -15.41 -8.73
N GLU A 729 -39.62 -14.74 -9.45
CA GLU A 729 -40.61 -15.41 -10.32
C GLU A 729 -39.96 -16.18 -11.48
N ARG A 730 -38.93 -15.61 -12.12
CA ARG A 730 -38.19 -16.27 -13.20
C ARG A 730 -37.47 -17.53 -12.73
N ARG A 731 -36.94 -17.52 -11.50
CA ARG A 731 -36.19 -18.65 -10.92
C ARG A 731 -37.10 -19.69 -10.25
N GLY A 732 -38.30 -19.32 -9.81
CA GLY A 732 -39.32 -20.26 -9.33
C GLY A 732 -40.04 -21.03 -10.45
N SER A 733 -39.88 -20.59 -11.71
CA SER A 733 -40.43 -21.22 -12.91
C SER A 733 -39.47 -22.20 -13.61
N SER A 734 -38.27 -22.40 -13.06
CA SER A 734 -37.19 -23.27 -13.56
C SER A 734 -36.76 -24.26 -12.49
#